data_AF-A0A2W0BEF0-F1
#
_entry.id   AF-A0A2W0BEF0-F1
#
_cell.length_a   1.000
_cell.length_b   1.000
_cell.length_c   1.000
_cell.angle_alpha   90.00
_cell.angle_beta   90.00
_cell.angle_gamma   90.00
#
_symmetry.space_group_name_H-M   'P 1'
#
loop_
_entity.id
_entity.type
_entity.pdbx_description
1 polymer ?
#
loop_
_entity_poly.entity_id
_entity_poly.type
_entity_poly.pdbx_seq_one_letter_code
_entity_poly.pdbx_strand_id
1 'polypeptide(L)'
;MFKFRSALGCFLPPITPTVILAFTFVFACARGAQAQTGQQNPPPNAQVTKPNSDGSTAADAKRGFEGFLSDQKRIWTSPARLKISDAEWLVPTGGIATGLFVTDPTTSHEMTRNSHVQGSATFSDIGLGLFLGTSGLMYLGGRHYSNDHMKETGLLSAEAAADTIVVTDALKYSLRRERPDVDRGQGNFFQSGGTSFPSGHASTSFAIATVIANEYPGWFAQFASYGLATAVSLARVSGQKHFPSDVFIGGTIGYLIGRSVYKNHHDPEEGYGTFERAKQLIPAERLSSTYIELDSWIYPAVERLAALGVIDSTFAGIRPWTRMAVYAMVARAEDPRPESEASILLNALRSEFRRESELQTGQQSKLLSVDRVYTRTQYISGPPLNDGFHFGQTIVDDFGRPFGEGLQQIAGFESRAEAGRFSFFVRGEYQHAPSVPGYSPQVNQTLAQIDNIPGESFNGVPKQNVFRLLDTYTSFNLLSNEISVGKQTYWWGPDDGTALMLSNNAAPFYGIRLNRTFPLYIPLFSKLLGTVRYDNFFGRLYGNKYPPDPFTFGQKIMLQPTKNLEIGFSRSSIFAGKSLEPLTLHTFWQTLTSTSSGTNVGFNPRDTPGTRHANFDIRYRLPFLRNWVTAYIDSFVHDDVSPADAPNRSAVMPGIYVSHFPTLSKLDLHVEGGTTDTFPTQVLGGNFYYYEGLYKDSYTINRNLLGSWIGREGTGGRAWANYWLNPASSITAGFRMVKVSQFFIPQGETQQDAYVEFKYRWQNGLDLQVMMQHERWVAPLLATGPQSNFTTQVQLSYWPKDWKLQKHNQGN
;
A
#
# COMPACT_ATOMS: atom_id res chain seq x y z
N MET A 1 -28.05 39.67 7.77
CA MET A 1 -27.38 40.17 9.00
C MET A 1 -26.00 40.69 8.63
N PHE A 2 -25.68 41.89 9.11
CA PHE A 2 -24.59 42.76 8.67
C PHE A 2 -23.20 42.34 9.16
N LYS A 3 -22.21 42.52 8.28
CA LYS A 3 -20.83 43.01 8.51
C LYS A 3 -20.00 42.42 9.67
N PHE A 4 -19.03 41.58 9.31
CA PHE A 4 -17.65 41.65 9.83
C PHE A 4 -16.67 41.20 8.73
N ARG A 5 -16.21 42.16 7.91
CA ARG A 5 -15.04 42.06 7.04
C ARG A 5 -14.22 43.32 7.28
N SER A 6 -13.04 43.19 7.89
CA SER A 6 -11.83 43.98 7.60
C SER A 6 -10.83 43.88 8.76
N ALA A 7 -9.77 43.11 8.58
CA ALA A 7 -8.42 43.42 9.07
C ALA A 7 -7.48 42.33 8.56
N LEU A 8 -6.83 42.59 7.42
CA LEU A 8 -5.53 42.07 6.96
C LEU A 8 -5.50 42.16 5.43
N GLY A 9 -5.22 43.36 4.96
CA GLY A 9 -4.96 43.67 3.57
C GLY A 9 -4.03 44.86 3.52
N CYS A 10 -2.73 44.60 3.67
CA CYS A 10 -1.63 45.44 3.20
C CYS A 10 -0.35 44.60 3.22
N PHE A 11 0.43 44.69 2.14
CA PHE A 11 1.71 44.03 1.83
C PHE A 11 1.67 42.66 1.12
N LEU A 12 1.34 42.67 -0.17
CA LEU A 12 1.92 41.76 -1.17
C LEU A 12 2.12 42.55 -2.48
N PRO A 13 3.36 42.76 -2.97
CA PRO A 13 3.60 43.23 -4.33
C PRO A 13 3.62 42.07 -5.34
N PRO A 14 3.46 42.36 -6.65
CA PRO A 14 3.35 41.35 -7.70
C PRO A 14 4.67 40.61 -7.95
N ILE A 15 4.54 39.35 -8.37
CA ILE A 15 5.62 38.41 -8.64
C ILE A 15 6.33 38.79 -9.95
N THR A 16 7.62 39.11 -9.85
CA THR A 16 8.62 39.09 -10.94
C THR A 16 9.85 38.29 -10.51
N PRO A 17 10.60 37.69 -11.46
CA PRO A 17 11.52 36.59 -11.20
C PRO A 17 12.92 37.09 -10.82
N THR A 18 13.16 37.33 -9.53
CA THR A 18 14.52 37.61 -9.04
C THR A 18 14.71 37.17 -7.60
N VAL A 19 15.18 35.94 -7.36
CA VAL A 19 15.90 35.59 -6.12
C VAL A 19 17.04 34.62 -6.44
N ILE A 20 18.12 35.17 -6.99
CA ILE A 20 19.47 34.70 -6.67
C ILE A 20 19.88 35.54 -5.47
N LEU A 21 19.87 34.96 -4.26
CA LEU A 21 20.68 35.32 -3.07
C LEU A 21 19.98 34.77 -1.82
N ALA A 22 20.42 33.60 -1.34
CA ALA A 22 20.45 33.21 0.07
C ALA A 22 21.02 31.79 0.23
N PHE A 23 22.29 31.55 -0.12
CA PHE A 23 22.99 30.31 0.28
C PHE A 23 24.50 30.50 0.54
N THR A 24 24.90 31.69 0.97
CA THR A 24 26.25 31.98 1.46
C THR A 24 26.17 32.47 2.89
N PHE A 25 25.95 31.56 3.86
CA PHE A 25 26.17 31.85 5.28
C PHE A 25 26.51 30.58 6.10
N VAL A 26 27.31 29.66 5.55
CA VAL A 26 27.91 28.55 6.32
C VAL A 26 29.22 28.97 7.02
N PHE A 27 29.82 30.10 6.63
CA PHE A 27 31.11 30.53 7.20
C PHE A 27 31.06 31.23 8.57
N ALA A 28 29.88 31.53 9.14
CA ALA A 28 29.77 32.40 10.31
C ALA A 28 29.48 31.71 11.66
N CYS A 29 29.29 30.39 11.73
CA CYS A 29 28.95 29.71 13.00
C CYS A 29 30.10 28.93 13.66
N ALA A 30 31.33 29.01 13.14
CA ALA A 30 32.50 28.31 13.71
C ALA A 30 33.15 29.02 14.92
N ARG A 31 32.40 29.89 15.65
CA ARG A 31 32.88 30.50 16.91
C ARG A 31 31.81 30.36 17.99
N GLY A 32 31.77 29.20 18.64
CA GLY A 32 30.97 29.05 19.86
C GLY A 32 30.47 27.64 20.12
N ALA A 33 31.36 26.70 20.39
CA ALA A 33 30.99 25.47 21.10
C ALA A 33 32.20 24.99 21.91
N GLN A 34 32.35 25.53 23.12
CA GLN A 34 33.19 24.92 24.16
C GLN A 34 32.55 23.59 24.55
N ALA A 35 33.28 22.50 24.33
CA ALA A 35 32.90 21.16 24.75
C ALA A 35 33.01 21.02 26.28
N GLN A 36 31.95 20.53 26.93
CA GLN A 36 32.03 19.92 28.26
C GLN A 36 32.54 18.50 28.09
N THR A 37 33.72 18.22 28.63
CA THR A 37 34.38 16.92 28.63
C THR A 37 33.82 16.04 29.75
N GLY A 38 33.15 14.95 29.39
CA GLY A 38 32.93 13.79 30.27
C GLY A 38 34.00 12.74 29.98
N GLN A 39 34.88 12.47 30.95
CA GLN A 39 35.94 11.47 30.86
C GLN A 39 35.38 10.04 30.81
N GLN A 40 35.73 9.28 29.78
CA GLN A 40 35.87 7.82 29.85
C GLN A 40 37.17 7.42 29.15
N ASN A 41 38.01 6.67 29.87
CA ASN A 41 39.37 6.30 29.45
C ASN A 41 39.34 5.27 28.30
N PRO A 42 40.14 5.44 27.23
CA PRO A 42 40.34 4.40 26.23
C PRO A 42 41.40 3.37 26.67
N PRO A 43 41.35 2.12 26.16
CA PRO A 43 42.37 1.09 26.40
C PRO A 43 43.69 1.38 25.65
N PRO A 44 44.82 0.78 26.04
CA PRO A 44 46.14 1.24 25.65
C PRO A 44 46.65 0.64 24.33
N ASN A 45 47.25 1.55 23.54
CA ASN A 45 48.34 1.38 22.57
C ASN A 45 48.09 0.60 21.26
N ALA A 46 47.88 1.38 20.19
CA ALA A 46 48.71 1.30 19.00
C ALA A 46 49.26 2.71 18.73
N GLN A 47 50.59 2.91 18.79
CA GLN A 47 51.20 4.16 18.39
C GLN A 47 51.04 4.31 16.87
N VAL A 48 50.03 5.08 16.46
CA VAL A 48 49.94 5.61 15.10
C VAL A 48 50.70 6.93 15.10
N THR A 49 51.75 7.01 14.28
CA THR A 49 52.48 8.24 14.00
C THR A 49 51.52 9.34 13.56
N LYS A 50 51.51 10.47 14.28
CA LYS A 50 50.77 11.69 13.92
C LYS A 50 50.98 12.04 12.44
N PRO A 51 49.92 12.33 11.66
CA PRO A 51 50.08 13.01 10.39
C PRO A 51 50.63 14.41 10.67
N ASN A 52 51.72 14.77 10.00
CA ASN A 52 52.10 16.18 9.94
C ASN A 52 50.95 16.95 9.29
N SER A 53 50.56 18.07 9.91
CA SER A 53 49.67 19.09 9.36
C SER A 53 50.20 19.73 8.07
N ASP A 54 51.43 19.38 7.66
CA ASP A 54 52.15 19.82 6.46
C ASP A 54 52.05 18.81 5.28
N GLY A 55 50.90 18.13 5.13
CA GLY A 55 50.66 17.29 3.96
C GLY A 55 50.80 18.08 2.65
N SER A 56 51.78 17.73 1.82
CA SER A 56 51.90 18.31 0.48
C SER A 56 50.69 17.92 -0.38
N THR A 57 50.29 18.75 -1.36
CA THR A 57 49.18 18.43 -2.28
C THR A 57 49.38 17.08 -2.97
N ALA A 58 50.64 16.68 -3.18
CA ALA A 58 51.00 15.38 -3.75
C ALA A 58 50.69 14.21 -2.80
N ALA A 59 50.80 14.40 -1.49
CA ALA A 59 50.46 13.38 -0.50
C ALA A 59 48.94 13.17 -0.41
N ASP A 60 48.15 14.26 -0.42
CA ASP A 60 46.68 14.18 -0.45
C ASP A 60 46.18 13.52 -1.75
N ALA A 61 46.76 13.90 -2.89
CA ALA A 61 46.42 13.31 -4.20
C ALA A 61 46.76 11.82 -4.24
N LYS A 62 47.91 11.42 -3.66
CA LYS A 62 48.29 10.00 -3.55
C LYS A 62 47.32 9.23 -2.65
N ARG A 63 46.96 9.77 -1.48
CA ARG A 63 45.97 9.18 -0.56
C ARG A 63 44.63 8.96 -1.26
N GLY A 64 44.11 10.00 -1.94
CA GLY A 64 42.85 9.90 -2.67
C GLY A 64 42.89 8.91 -3.82
N PHE A 65 44.01 8.81 -4.56
CA PHE A 65 44.15 7.84 -5.65
C PHE A 65 44.22 6.38 -5.16
N GLU A 66 44.99 6.12 -4.09
CA GLU A 66 45.07 4.79 -3.47
C GLU A 66 43.73 4.37 -2.85
N GLY A 67 43.03 5.32 -2.20
CA GLY A 67 41.68 5.14 -1.67
C GLY A 67 40.67 4.76 -2.75
N PHE A 68 40.59 5.54 -3.82
CA PHE A 68 39.74 5.29 -4.99
C PHE A 68 39.93 3.88 -5.58
N LEU A 69 41.17 3.43 -5.77
CA LEU A 69 41.43 2.08 -6.31
C LEU A 69 40.96 0.97 -5.36
N SER A 70 41.16 1.16 -4.05
CA SER A 70 40.66 0.24 -3.02
C SER A 70 39.13 0.20 -2.99
N ASP A 71 38.48 1.35 -3.08
CA ASP A 71 37.03 1.45 -3.03
C ASP A 71 36.37 0.89 -4.28
N GLN A 72 36.89 1.13 -5.49
CA GLN A 72 36.42 0.46 -6.70
C GLN A 72 36.45 -1.06 -6.56
N LYS A 73 37.56 -1.64 -6.08
CA LYS A 73 37.64 -3.09 -5.84
C LYS A 73 36.58 -3.58 -4.84
N ARG A 74 36.33 -2.83 -3.78
CA ARG A 74 35.30 -3.18 -2.77
C ARG A 74 33.89 -3.09 -3.35
N ILE A 75 33.58 -2.02 -4.07
CA ILE A 75 32.26 -1.79 -4.67
C ILE A 75 31.92 -2.92 -5.65
N TRP A 76 32.81 -3.22 -6.61
CA TRP A 76 32.57 -4.26 -7.62
C TRP A 76 32.54 -5.68 -7.06
N THR A 77 33.20 -5.94 -5.92
CA THR A 77 33.14 -7.24 -5.23
C THR A 77 32.04 -7.32 -4.18
N SER A 78 31.32 -6.23 -3.90
CA SER A 78 30.29 -6.18 -2.85
C SER A 78 29.10 -7.12 -3.08
N PRO A 79 28.60 -7.38 -4.31
CA PRO A 79 27.48 -8.31 -4.50
C PRO A 79 27.82 -9.74 -4.08
N ALA A 80 29.08 -10.16 -4.24
CA ALA A 80 29.57 -11.48 -3.81
C ALA A 80 29.73 -11.59 -2.28
N ARG A 81 29.58 -10.48 -1.54
CA ARG A 81 29.73 -10.40 -0.09
C ARG A 81 28.40 -10.15 0.64
N LEU A 82 27.27 -10.19 -0.08
CA LEU A 82 25.95 -9.99 0.49
C LEU A 82 25.65 -11.06 1.55
N LYS A 83 25.20 -10.60 2.71
CA LYS A 83 24.77 -11.42 3.84
C LYS A 83 23.26 -11.32 3.99
N ILE A 84 22.65 -12.29 4.66
CA ILE A 84 21.21 -12.26 4.98
C ILE A 84 20.85 -11.00 5.80
N SER A 85 21.78 -10.46 6.59
CA SER A 85 21.58 -9.17 7.28
C SER A 85 21.40 -7.98 6.32
N ASP A 86 21.91 -8.06 5.09
CA ASP A 86 21.76 -6.97 4.12
C ASP A 86 20.33 -6.89 3.58
N ALA A 87 19.50 -7.93 3.80
CA ALA A 87 18.06 -7.87 3.53
C ALA A 87 17.36 -6.69 4.23
N GLU A 88 17.91 -6.20 5.34
CA GLU A 88 17.40 -5.05 6.10
C GLU A 88 17.25 -3.78 5.27
N TRP A 89 18.14 -3.58 4.30
CA TRP A 89 18.07 -2.44 3.40
C TRP A 89 17.69 -2.89 1.97
N LEU A 90 18.15 -4.07 1.53
CA LEU A 90 17.88 -4.57 0.19
C LEU A 90 16.39 -4.78 -0.08
N VAL A 91 15.64 -5.33 0.89
CA VAL A 91 14.21 -5.62 0.70
C VAL A 91 13.37 -4.34 0.62
N PRO A 92 13.42 -3.39 1.58
CA PRO A 92 12.65 -2.14 1.45
C PRO A 92 13.10 -1.33 0.22
N THR A 93 14.40 -1.23 -0.06
CA THR A 93 14.89 -0.58 -1.28
C THR A 93 14.36 -1.27 -2.53
N GLY A 94 14.39 -2.61 -2.59
CA GLY A 94 13.87 -3.38 -3.71
C GLY A 94 12.36 -3.24 -3.90
N GLY A 95 11.59 -3.21 -2.81
CA GLY A 95 10.15 -2.97 -2.82
C GLY A 95 9.79 -1.57 -3.34
N ILE A 96 10.46 -0.52 -2.83
CA ILE A 96 10.28 0.85 -3.32
C ILE A 96 10.68 0.94 -4.80
N ALA A 97 11.84 0.39 -5.17
CA ALA A 97 12.33 0.41 -6.55
C ALA A 97 11.34 -0.25 -7.51
N THR A 98 10.81 -1.42 -7.14
CA THR A 98 9.80 -2.14 -7.94
C THR A 98 8.53 -1.30 -8.11
N GLY A 99 8.03 -0.70 -7.02
CA GLY A 99 6.87 0.21 -7.09
C GLY A 99 7.11 1.38 -8.05
N LEU A 100 8.28 2.01 -7.96
CA LEU A 100 8.66 3.12 -8.85
C LEU A 100 8.76 2.66 -10.31
N PHE A 101 9.42 1.54 -10.59
CA PHE A 101 9.52 0.99 -11.96
C PHE A 101 8.15 0.75 -12.60
N VAL A 102 7.16 0.28 -11.82
CA VAL A 102 5.80 0.06 -12.32
C VAL A 102 5.09 1.39 -12.60
N THR A 103 5.30 2.42 -11.80
CA THR A 103 4.62 3.71 -11.93
C THR A 103 5.33 4.72 -12.84
N ASP A 104 6.60 4.48 -13.17
CA ASP A 104 7.51 5.40 -13.85
C ASP A 104 6.91 6.14 -15.07
N PRO A 105 6.37 5.46 -16.12
CA PRO A 105 5.84 6.16 -17.29
C PRO A 105 4.74 7.17 -16.92
N THR A 106 3.93 6.81 -15.93
CA THR A 106 2.76 7.55 -15.53
C THR A 106 3.11 8.71 -14.61
N THR A 107 3.96 8.47 -13.62
CA THR A 107 4.46 9.50 -12.71
C THR A 107 5.28 10.55 -13.46
N SER A 108 6.16 10.13 -14.38
CA SER A 108 6.91 11.05 -15.22
C SER A 108 6.01 11.88 -16.13
N HIS A 109 4.96 11.29 -16.70
CA HIS A 109 4.02 12.04 -17.53
C HIS A 109 3.26 13.11 -16.73
N GLU A 110 2.71 12.75 -15.57
CA GLU A 110 1.96 13.69 -14.72
C GLU A 110 2.85 14.78 -14.13
N MET A 111 4.04 14.44 -13.62
CA MET A 111 4.97 15.42 -13.03
C MET A 111 5.52 16.42 -14.05
N THR A 112 5.50 16.09 -15.34
CA THR A 112 6.11 16.92 -16.38
C THR A 112 5.10 17.79 -17.13
N ARG A 113 3.80 17.46 -17.05
CA ARG A 113 2.68 18.13 -17.74
C ARG A 113 2.59 19.65 -17.49
N ASN A 114 2.95 20.12 -16.30
CA ASN A 114 2.93 21.55 -15.90
C ASN A 114 4.30 22.06 -15.43
N SER A 115 5.37 21.32 -15.73
CA SER A 115 6.71 21.66 -15.25
C SER A 115 7.44 22.60 -16.21
N HIS A 116 8.23 23.53 -15.67
CA HIS A 116 9.25 24.23 -16.44
C HIS A 116 10.43 23.27 -16.67
N VAL A 117 10.32 22.42 -17.70
CA VAL A 117 11.29 21.34 -18.00
C VAL A 117 12.72 21.86 -18.05
N GLN A 118 12.96 22.94 -18.79
CA GLN A 118 14.29 23.56 -18.89
C GLN A 118 14.75 24.18 -17.56
N GLY A 119 13.86 24.88 -16.84
CA GLY A 119 14.19 25.47 -15.55
C GLY A 119 14.56 24.42 -14.50
N SER A 120 13.86 23.28 -14.49
CA SER A 120 14.14 22.15 -13.60
C SER A 120 15.48 21.49 -13.93
N ALA A 121 15.76 21.28 -15.22
CA ALA A 121 17.05 20.76 -15.66
C ALA A 121 18.20 21.69 -15.23
N THR A 122 18.09 22.99 -15.50
CA THR A 122 19.08 23.99 -15.09
C THR A 122 19.25 24.04 -13.57
N PHE A 123 18.17 24.02 -12.79
CA PHE A 123 18.25 23.99 -11.33
C PHE A 123 19.04 22.78 -10.83
N SER A 124 18.78 21.60 -11.39
CA SER A 124 19.50 20.39 -11.01
C SER A 124 20.97 20.37 -11.45
N ASP A 125 21.32 21.02 -12.57
CA ASP A 125 22.72 21.22 -12.97
C ASP A 125 23.46 22.18 -12.02
N ILE A 126 22.82 23.30 -11.66
CA ILE A 126 23.35 24.24 -10.67
C ILE A 126 23.53 23.54 -9.32
N GLY A 127 22.54 22.76 -8.87
CA GLY A 127 22.61 22.05 -7.60
C GLY A 127 23.74 21.02 -7.52
N LEU A 128 23.98 20.25 -8.59
CA LEU A 128 25.16 19.36 -8.65
C LEU A 128 26.47 20.17 -8.68
N GLY A 129 26.49 21.28 -9.43
CA GLY A 129 27.62 22.22 -9.43
C GLY A 129 27.93 22.78 -8.05
N LEU A 130 26.90 23.08 -7.24
CA LEU A 130 27.06 23.50 -5.84
C LEU A 130 27.69 22.39 -4.99
N PHE A 131 27.25 21.13 -5.10
CA PHE A 131 27.87 20.03 -4.36
C PHE A 131 29.36 19.86 -4.68
N LEU A 132 29.71 19.83 -5.97
CA LEU A 132 31.09 19.71 -6.41
C LEU A 132 31.92 20.93 -6.00
N GLY A 133 31.34 22.13 -6.13
CA GLY A 133 31.95 23.38 -5.68
C GLY A 133 32.19 23.42 -4.17
N THR A 134 31.23 22.98 -3.37
CA THR A 134 31.35 22.88 -1.90
C THR A 134 32.47 21.92 -1.50
N SER A 135 32.57 20.74 -2.12
CA SER A 135 33.67 19.81 -1.88
C SER A 135 35.04 20.46 -2.14
N GLY A 136 35.21 21.14 -3.28
CA GLY A 136 36.44 21.86 -3.60
C GLY A 136 36.74 23.03 -2.66
N LEU A 137 35.72 23.82 -2.30
CA LEU A 137 35.85 24.94 -1.37
C LEU A 137 36.20 24.50 0.05
N MET A 138 35.65 23.36 0.51
CA MET A 138 35.99 22.79 1.82
C MET A 138 37.44 22.31 1.86
N TYR A 139 37.92 21.67 0.80
CA TYR A 139 39.34 21.29 0.70
C TYR A 139 40.27 22.52 0.73
N LEU A 140 40.03 23.50 -0.15
CA LEU A 140 40.87 24.71 -0.25
C LEU A 140 40.79 25.58 1.00
N GLY A 141 39.59 25.77 1.54
CA GLY A 141 39.38 26.54 2.77
C GLY A 141 39.99 25.83 3.98
N GLY A 142 39.89 24.49 4.05
CA GLY A 142 40.47 23.71 5.14
C GLY A 142 41.98 23.88 5.19
N ARG A 143 42.62 23.92 4.02
CA ARG A 143 44.04 24.24 3.90
C ARG A 143 44.36 25.70 4.25
N HIS A 144 43.55 26.66 3.79
CA HIS A 144 43.80 28.07 4.02
C HIS A 144 43.63 28.47 5.50
N TYR A 145 42.65 27.88 6.18
CA TYR A 145 42.33 28.15 7.58
C TYR A 145 42.92 27.12 8.56
N SER A 146 43.77 26.21 8.07
CA SER A 146 44.35 25.08 8.85
C SER A 146 43.29 24.30 9.65
N ASN A 147 42.16 24.00 9.01
CA ASN A 147 41.05 23.22 9.54
C ASN A 147 41.07 21.84 8.87
N ASP A 148 41.62 20.85 9.58
CA ASP A 148 41.82 19.49 9.07
C ASP A 148 40.50 18.78 8.78
N HIS A 149 39.51 18.92 9.65
CA HIS A 149 38.16 18.40 9.43
C HIS A 149 37.50 18.90 8.13
N MET A 150 37.60 20.20 7.84
CA MET A 150 37.04 20.78 6.61
C MET A 150 37.83 20.31 5.37
N LYS A 151 39.15 20.19 5.51
CA LYS A 151 40.03 19.67 4.45
C LYS A 151 39.70 18.21 4.12
N GLU A 152 39.55 17.37 5.13
CA GLU A 152 39.20 15.95 5.00
C GLU A 152 37.81 15.77 4.39
N THR A 153 36.80 16.53 4.87
CA THR A 153 35.46 16.48 4.28
C THR A 153 35.48 16.77 2.79
N GLY A 154 36.26 17.77 2.37
CA GLY A 154 36.43 18.11 0.95
C GLY A 154 37.05 16.97 0.14
N LEU A 155 38.10 16.34 0.66
CA LEU A 155 38.80 15.22 0.04
C LEU A 155 37.93 13.96 -0.08
N LEU A 156 37.28 13.55 1.01
CA LEU A 156 36.38 12.38 1.03
C LEU A 156 35.16 12.59 0.13
N SER A 157 34.64 13.82 0.05
CA SER A 157 33.53 14.15 -0.85
C SER A 157 33.93 14.03 -2.32
N ALA A 158 35.15 14.45 -2.66
CA ALA A 158 35.68 14.34 -4.02
C ALA A 158 35.93 12.87 -4.41
N GLU A 159 36.49 12.07 -3.48
CA GLU A 159 36.68 10.63 -3.65
C GLU A 159 35.34 9.90 -3.86
N ALA A 160 34.35 10.14 -2.99
CA ALA A 160 33.02 9.55 -3.12
C ALA A 160 32.32 9.94 -4.43
N ALA A 161 32.49 11.18 -4.89
CA ALA A 161 31.97 11.62 -6.18
C ALA A 161 32.64 10.87 -7.34
N ALA A 162 33.97 10.74 -7.33
CA ALA A 162 34.72 10.04 -8.36
C ALA A 162 34.32 8.55 -8.43
N ASP A 163 34.24 7.87 -7.29
CA ASP A 163 33.79 6.48 -7.22
C ASP A 163 32.38 6.29 -7.80
N THR A 164 31.49 7.20 -7.44
CA THR A 164 30.08 7.16 -7.86
C THR A 164 29.93 7.38 -9.36
N ILE A 165 30.72 8.26 -9.96
CA ILE A 165 30.69 8.53 -11.40
C ILE A 165 31.04 7.27 -12.18
N VAL A 166 32.11 6.55 -11.80
CA VAL A 166 32.54 5.32 -12.48
C VAL A 166 31.45 4.25 -12.43
N VAL A 167 30.88 4.01 -11.26
CA VAL A 167 29.82 3.00 -11.08
C VAL A 167 28.57 3.37 -11.86
N THR A 168 28.16 4.65 -11.79
CA THR A 168 26.95 5.14 -12.46
C THR A 168 27.09 5.04 -13.98
N ASP A 169 28.22 5.46 -14.54
CA ASP A 169 28.42 5.42 -15.98
C ASP A 169 28.59 3.99 -16.50
N ALA A 170 29.27 3.11 -15.76
CA ALA A 170 29.34 1.70 -16.11
C ALA A 170 27.94 1.06 -16.20
N LEU A 171 27.07 1.31 -15.22
CA LEU A 171 25.69 0.83 -15.23
C LEU A 171 24.89 1.47 -16.37
N LYS A 172 25.05 2.78 -16.59
CA LYS A 172 24.34 3.54 -17.63
C LYS A 172 24.59 3.02 -19.03
N TYR A 173 25.86 2.81 -19.38
CA TYR A 173 26.23 2.30 -20.69
C TYR A 173 25.97 0.79 -20.87
N SER A 174 25.79 0.05 -19.78
CA SER A 174 25.43 -1.37 -19.80
C SER A 174 23.92 -1.60 -19.92
N LEU A 175 23.12 -0.88 -19.13
CA LEU A 175 21.67 -1.06 -19.04
C LEU A 175 20.89 -0.25 -20.08
N ARG A 176 21.49 0.84 -20.58
CA ARG A 176 21.01 1.66 -21.71
C ARG A 176 19.50 1.92 -21.70
N ARG A 177 19.00 2.41 -20.57
CA ARG A 177 17.58 2.78 -20.43
C ARG A 177 17.28 4.07 -21.19
N GLU A 178 16.18 4.08 -21.93
CA GLU A 178 15.62 5.28 -22.55
C GLU A 178 15.24 6.35 -21.52
N ARG A 179 15.24 7.61 -21.93
CA ARG A 179 14.80 8.72 -21.10
C ARG A 179 13.28 8.96 -21.20
N PRO A 180 12.66 9.67 -20.25
CA PRO A 180 11.23 9.99 -20.31
C PRO A 180 10.78 10.79 -21.53
N ASP A 181 11.69 11.53 -22.19
CA ASP A 181 11.43 12.32 -23.39
C ASP A 181 11.52 11.52 -24.70
N VAL A 182 11.84 10.22 -24.63
CA VAL A 182 11.95 9.29 -25.78
C VAL A 182 10.81 8.28 -25.74
N ASP A 183 10.39 7.78 -26.92
CA ASP A 183 9.44 6.66 -27.07
C ASP A 183 8.18 6.75 -26.21
N ARG A 184 7.59 7.96 -26.16
CA ARG A 184 6.38 8.27 -25.38
C ARG A 184 6.53 7.98 -23.87
N GLY A 185 7.75 7.98 -23.35
CA GLY A 185 8.04 7.79 -21.93
C GLY A 185 7.93 6.32 -21.46
N GLN A 186 8.07 5.35 -22.35
CA GLN A 186 8.02 3.92 -22.01
C GLN A 186 9.21 3.48 -21.13
N GLY A 187 10.39 4.08 -21.34
CA GLY A 187 11.57 3.85 -20.51
C GLY A 187 12.18 2.46 -20.67
N ASN A 188 12.24 1.94 -21.90
CA ASN A 188 12.74 0.59 -22.18
C ASN A 188 14.24 0.48 -21.88
N PHE A 189 14.68 -0.71 -21.48
CA PHE A 189 16.08 -1.03 -21.23
C PHE A 189 16.76 -1.61 -22.48
N PHE A 190 18.10 -1.57 -22.48
CA PHE A 190 18.97 -2.14 -23.52
C PHE A 190 18.78 -1.55 -24.92
N GLN A 191 18.38 -0.28 -24.99
CA GLN A 191 18.14 0.42 -26.25
C GLN A 191 19.39 1.16 -26.74
N SER A 192 19.54 1.31 -28.05
CA SER A 192 20.68 2.05 -28.62
C SER A 192 20.60 3.53 -28.22
N GLY A 193 21.66 4.07 -27.60
CA GLY A 193 21.70 5.46 -27.15
C GLY A 193 20.99 5.76 -25.83
N GLY A 194 20.42 4.75 -25.14
CA GLY A 194 19.81 4.92 -23.82
C GLY A 194 20.83 5.33 -22.76
N THR A 195 20.51 6.36 -21.96
CA THR A 195 21.43 6.92 -20.94
C THR A 195 20.72 7.36 -19.65
N SER A 196 19.53 6.80 -19.36
CA SER A 196 18.71 7.25 -18.23
C SER A 196 19.04 6.55 -16.90
N PHE A 197 19.22 5.23 -16.87
CA PHE A 197 19.37 4.52 -15.60
C PHE A 197 20.83 4.15 -15.29
N PRO A 198 21.34 4.38 -14.05
CA PRO A 198 20.77 5.23 -13.00
C PRO A 198 21.13 6.71 -13.21
N SER A 199 20.48 7.61 -12.45
CA SER A 199 20.74 9.06 -12.54
C SER A 199 22.09 9.45 -11.93
N GLY A 200 22.95 10.06 -12.74
CA GLY A 200 24.26 10.57 -12.31
C GLY A 200 24.19 11.78 -11.38
N HIS A 201 23.24 12.70 -11.62
CA HIS A 201 23.03 13.83 -10.71
C HIS A 201 22.55 13.37 -9.33
N ALA A 202 21.60 12.42 -9.29
CA ALA A 202 21.14 11.88 -8.01
C ALA A 202 22.26 11.14 -7.29
N SER A 203 22.97 10.23 -7.97
CA SER A 203 24.03 9.44 -7.32
C SER A 203 25.17 10.31 -6.78
N THR A 204 25.72 11.22 -7.59
CA THR A 204 26.83 12.08 -7.14
C THR A 204 26.40 13.05 -6.03
N SER A 205 25.20 13.64 -6.12
CA SER A 205 24.69 14.53 -5.06
C SER A 205 24.49 13.77 -3.75
N PHE A 206 23.92 12.57 -3.76
CA PHE A 206 23.75 11.77 -2.54
C PHE A 206 25.08 11.27 -1.97
N ALA A 207 26.09 10.98 -2.81
CA ALA A 207 27.42 10.59 -2.33
C ALA A 207 28.10 11.71 -1.53
N ILE A 208 28.19 12.91 -2.12
CA ILE A 208 28.77 14.09 -1.45
C ILE A 208 27.93 14.47 -0.23
N ALA A 209 26.60 14.46 -0.36
CA ALA A 209 25.72 14.81 0.73
C ALA A 209 25.88 13.88 1.94
N THR A 210 26.10 12.59 1.68
CA THR A 210 26.34 11.57 2.71
C THR A 210 27.65 11.83 3.44
N VAL A 211 28.74 12.14 2.73
CA VAL A 211 30.02 12.48 3.38
C VAL A 211 29.86 13.69 4.29
N ILE A 212 29.31 14.80 3.78
CA ILE A 212 29.07 16.02 4.57
C ILE A 212 28.18 15.74 5.78
N ALA A 213 27.12 14.94 5.62
CA ALA A 213 26.18 14.63 6.70
C ALA A 213 26.77 13.75 7.81
N ASN A 214 27.81 12.95 7.50
CA ASN A 214 28.52 12.16 8.49
C ASN A 214 29.64 12.97 9.16
N GLU A 215 30.40 13.78 8.41
CA GLU A 215 31.41 14.68 8.96
C GLU A 215 30.77 15.76 9.86
N TYR A 216 29.61 16.30 9.48
CA TYR A 216 28.87 17.31 10.26
C TYR A 216 27.52 16.74 10.76
N PRO A 217 27.49 16.00 11.89
CA PRO A 217 26.29 15.26 12.33
C PRO A 217 25.17 16.12 12.93
N GLY A 218 25.25 17.45 12.84
CA GLY A 218 24.19 18.35 13.29
C GLY A 218 22.92 18.22 12.44
N TRP A 219 21.75 18.21 13.08
CA TRP A 219 20.46 18.02 12.40
C TRP A 219 20.26 18.98 11.21
N PHE A 220 20.74 20.22 11.32
CA PHE A 220 20.64 21.21 10.26
C PHE A 220 21.52 20.88 9.05
N ALA A 221 22.78 20.48 9.27
CA ALA A 221 23.70 20.11 8.20
C ALA A 221 23.19 18.87 7.45
N GLN A 222 22.68 17.87 8.19
CA GLN A 222 22.08 16.68 7.60
C GLN A 222 20.82 17.02 6.80
N PHE A 223 19.91 17.81 7.38
CA PHE A 223 18.69 18.24 6.72
C PHE A 223 18.98 19.05 5.45
N ALA A 224 19.92 20.00 5.51
CA ALA A 224 20.30 20.82 4.37
C ALA A 224 20.95 19.98 3.26
N SER A 225 21.87 19.08 3.63
CA SER A 225 22.64 18.25 2.70
C SER A 225 21.74 17.25 1.95
N TYR A 226 20.97 16.43 2.70
CA TYR A 226 20.03 15.48 2.07
C TYR A 226 18.83 16.18 1.43
N GLY A 227 18.39 17.33 1.96
CA GLY A 227 17.33 18.14 1.38
C GLY A 227 17.70 18.67 0.00
N LEU A 228 18.91 19.21 -0.16
CA LEU A 228 19.41 19.66 -1.45
C LEU A 228 19.60 18.50 -2.44
N ALA A 229 20.16 17.36 -2.00
CA ALA A 229 20.30 16.18 -2.85
C ALA A 229 18.94 15.65 -3.35
N THR A 230 17.93 15.68 -2.48
CA THR A 230 16.55 15.33 -2.83
C THR A 230 15.95 16.32 -3.81
N ALA A 231 16.15 17.63 -3.61
CA ALA A 231 15.66 18.66 -4.52
C ALA A 231 16.29 18.53 -5.93
N VAL A 232 17.60 18.28 -6.02
CA VAL A 232 18.30 18.00 -7.29
C VAL A 232 17.70 16.77 -7.98
N SER A 233 17.43 15.72 -7.23
CA SER A 233 16.87 14.46 -7.74
C SER A 233 15.44 14.64 -8.27
N LEU A 234 14.57 15.33 -7.53
CA LEU A 234 13.21 15.62 -7.97
C LEU A 234 13.19 16.54 -9.21
N ALA A 235 14.09 17.51 -9.28
CA ALA A 235 14.24 18.39 -10.43
C ALA A 235 14.69 17.66 -11.70
N ARG A 236 15.40 16.53 -11.57
CA ARG A 236 15.72 15.66 -12.72
C ARG A 236 14.51 14.94 -13.29
N VAL A 237 13.55 14.59 -12.43
CA VAL A 237 12.28 13.97 -12.83
C VAL A 237 11.39 15.00 -13.53
N SER A 238 11.20 16.18 -12.92
CA SER A 238 10.43 17.27 -13.55
C SER A 238 11.11 17.82 -14.80
N GLY A 239 12.43 17.71 -14.92
CA GLY A 239 13.20 18.07 -16.12
C GLY A 239 13.17 17.04 -17.26
N GLN A 240 12.35 15.98 -17.18
CA GLN A 240 12.28 14.87 -18.15
C GLN A 240 13.63 14.19 -18.43
N LYS A 241 14.60 14.27 -17.51
CA LYS A 241 15.92 13.65 -17.70
C LYS A 241 15.97 12.21 -17.19
N HIS A 242 15.15 11.90 -16.19
CA HIS A 242 15.14 10.63 -15.49
C HIS A 242 13.73 10.26 -14.99
N PHE A 243 13.46 8.97 -14.91
CA PHE A 243 12.31 8.42 -14.21
C PHE A 243 12.50 8.46 -12.68
N PRO A 244 11.42 8.45 -11.87
CA PRO A 244 11.50 8.32 -10.41
C PRO A 244 12.38 7.17 -9.93
N SER A 245 12.33 6.00 -10.56
CA SER A 245 13.20 4.87 -10.19
C SER A 245 14.69 5.13 -10.48
N ASP A 246 15.03 5.86 -11.55
CA ASP A 246 16.42 6.18 -11.90
C ASP A 246 17.08 7.05 -10.83
N VAL A 247 16.33 8.03 -10.30
CA VAL A 247 16.82 8.95 -9.26
C VAL A 247 16.84 8.30 -7.89
N PHE A 248 15.87 7.42 -7.58
CA PHE A 248 15.85 6.66 -6.33
C PHE A 248 17.01 5.66 -6.24
N ILE A 249 17.21 4.84 -7.28
CA ILE A 249 18.34 3.91 -7.32
C ILE A 249 19.67 4.67 -7.40
N GLY A 250 19.75 5.73 -8.21
CA GLY A 250 20.92 6.61 -8.27
C GLY A 250 21.29 7.15 -6.89
N GLY A 251 20.33 7.76 -6.19
CA GLY A 251 20.53 8.27 -4.82
C GLY A 251 20.93 7.18 -3.83
N THR A 252 20.37 5.97 -3.94
CA THR A 252 20.75 4.83 -3.10
C THR A 252 22.22 4.41 -3.32
N ILE A 253 22.65 4.31 -4.59
CA ILE A 253 24.05 4.01 -4.96
C ILE A 253 24.97 5.08 -4.35
N GLY A 254 24.64 6.36 -4.55
CA GLY A 254 25.39 7.48 -3.99
C GLY A 254 25.52 7.42 -2.48
N TYR A 255 24.41 7.20 -1.77
CA TYR A 255 24.39 7.05 -0.32
C TYR A 255 25.29 5.92 0.17
N LEU A 256 25.24 4.75 -0.48
CA LEU A 256 26.06 3.59 -0.09
C LEU A 256 27.55 3.83 -0.34
N ILE A 257 27.92 4.43 -1.47
CA ILE A 257 29.31 4.76 -1.80
C ILE A 257 29.85 5.82 -0.84
N GLY A 258 29.14 6.95 -0.66
CA GLY A 258 29.57 8.00 0.27
C GLY A 258 29.73 7.50 1.70
N ARG A 259 28.84 6.60 2.15
CA ARG A 259 28.97 5.95 3.46
C ARG A 259 30.17 4.99 3.54
N SER A 260 30.50 4.30 2.45
CA SER A 260 31.66 3.41 2.38
C SER A 260 32.97 4.21 2.47
N VAL A 261 33.11 5.26 1.67
CA VAL A 261 34.27 6.15 1.66
C VAL A 261 34.49 6.75 3.04
N TYR A 262 33.45 7.36 3.63
CA TYR A 262 33.52 7.91 4.98
C TYR A 262 33.96 6.86 6.01
N LYS A 263 33.31 5.68 6.04
CA LYS A 263 33.65 4.64 7.02
C LYS A 263 35.07 4.08 6.88
N ASN A 264 35.61 4.03 5.67
CA ASN A 264 36.90 3.39 5.41
C ASN A 264 38.07 4.36 5.58
N HIS A 265 37.87 5.64 5.23
CA HIS A 265 38.97 6.58 5.03
C HIS A 265 38.92 7.82 5.94
N HIS A 266 37.88 8.00 6.77
CA HIS A 266 37.82 9.03 7.81
C HIS A 266 38.84 8.78 8.93
N ASP A 267 39.42 9.85 9.49
CA ASP A 267 40.33 9.79 10.63
C ASP A 267 39.60 9.58 11.98
N PRO A 268 39.73 8.43 12.64
CA PRO A 268 39.03 8.13 13.89
C PRO A 268 39.51 8.93 15.10
N GLU A 269 40.69 9.58 15.08
CA GLU A 269 41.15 10.42 16.19
C GLU A 269 40.47 11.80 16.25
N GLU A 270 39.81 12.23 15.18
CA GLU A 270 39.00 13.46 15.17
C GLU A 270 37.55 13.25 15.67
N GLY A 271 37.15 12.02 15.97
CA GLY A 271 36.08 11.70 16.92
C GLY A 271 34.73 12.40 16.72
N TYR A 272 34.16 12.39 15.51
CA TYR A 272 32.82 12.90 15.26
C TYR A 272 31.83 11.77 14.88
N GLY A 273 31.21 11.17 15.91
CA GLY A 273 29.93 10.45 15.82
C GLY A 273 29.96 9.02 15.26
N THR A 274 30.30 8.02 16.07
CA THR A 274 30.05 6.62 15.73
C THR A 274 28.55 6.30 15.86
N PHE A 275 27.91 5.91 14.74
CA PHE A 275 26.51 5.49 14.67
C PHE A 275 26.22 4.11 15.32
N GLU A 276 26.81 3.81 16.47
CA GLU A 276 26.35 2.68 17.28
C GLU A 276 25.24 3.16 18.21
N ARG A 277 24.06 3.39 17.65
CA ARG A 277 22.85 3.54 18.45
C ARG A 277 22.63 2.21 19.17
N ALA A 278 22.76 2.20 20.49
CA ALA A 278 22.40 1.06 21.33
C ALA A 278 21.06 0.48 20.85
N LYS A 279 20.96 -0.86 20.73
CA LYS A 279 19.72 -1.57 20.35
C LYS A 279 18.61 -1.22 21.35
N GLN A 280 17.89 -0.14 21.10
CA GLN A 280 16.68 0.21 21.85
C GLN A 280 15.57 -0.70 21.36
N LEU A 281 14.94 -1.41 22.29
CA LEU A 281 13.70 -2.15 22.05
C LEU A 281 12.66 -1.18 21.47
N ILE A 282 12.19 -1.46 20.25
CA ILE A 282 11.11 -0.71 19.62
C ILE A 282 9.80 -1.29 20.17
N PRO A 283 8.93 -0.49 20.81
CA PRO A 283 7.61 -0.97 21.25
C PRO A 283 6.83 -1.62 20.10
N ALA A 284 6.00 -2.63 20.38
CA ALA A 284 5.20 -3.32 19.37
C ALA A 284 4.39 -2.36 18.48
N GLU A 285 3.84 -1.30 19.08
CA GLU A 285 3.11 -0.24 18.39
C GLU A 285 3.95 0.61 17.41
N ARG A 286 5.27 0.45 17.42
CA ARG A 286 6.23 1.13 16.53
C ARG A 286 6.95 0.15 15.60
N LEU A 287 6.67 -1.15 15.71
CA LEU A 287 7.14 -2.13 14.74
C LEU A 287 6.23 -2.10 13.52
N SER A 288 6.82 -2.17 12.34
CA SER A 288 6.06 -2.40 11.12
C SER A 288 5.72 -3.88 11.01
N SER A 289 4.56 -4.17 10.45
CA SER A 289 4.07 -5.52 10.29
C SER A 289 3.16 -5.61 9.08
N THR A 290 3.27 -6.73 8.39
CA THR A 290 2.43 -7.05 7.24
C THR A 290 0.95 -7.15 7.61
N TYR A 291 0.08 -6.78 6.67
CA TYR A 291 -1.37 -6.98 6.73
C TYR A 291 -1.72 -8.45 6.54
N ILE A 292 -2.69 -8.94 7.29
CA ILE A 292 -3.26 -10.29 7.18
C ILE A 292 -4.17 -10.34 5.95
N GLU A 293 -3.95 -11.33 5.11
CA GLU A 293 -4.69 -11.56 3.87
C GLU A 293 -6.17 -11.85 4.17
N LEU A 294 -7.09 -11.26 3.41
CA LEU A 294 -8.55 -11.35 3.67
C LEU A 294 -9.08 -12.79 3.64
N ASP A 295 -8.41 -13.73 2.96
CA ASP A 295 -8.73 -15.16 2.93
C ASP A 295 -8.13 -15.97 4.10
N SER A 296 -7.55 -15.29 5.10
CA SER A 296 -6.95 -15.91 6.29
C SER A 296 -7.98 -16.42 7.28
N TRP A 297 -7.70 -17.58 7.90
CA TRP A 297 -8.51 -18.14 8.99
C TRP A 297 -8.53 -17.27 10.26
N ILE A 298 -7.62 -16.29 10.34
CA ILE A 298 -7.48 -15.40 11.49
C ILE A 298 -8.71 -14.51 11.67
N TYR A 299 -9.32 -14.01 10.58
CA TYR A 299 -10.51 -13.15 10.65
C TYR A 299 -11.69 -13.83 11.37
N PRO A 300 -12.20 -14.99 10.89
CA PRO A 300 -13.33 -15.64 11.55
C PRO A 300 -12.96 -16.12 12.96
N ALA A 301 -11.70 -16.49 13.23
CA ALA A 301 -11.25 -16.86 14.57
C ALA A 301 -11.29 -15.68 15.56
N VAL A 302 -10.78 -14.51 15.16
CA VAL A 302 -10.78 -13.30 16.00
C VAL A 302 -12.20 -12.79 16.21
N GLU A 303 -13.03 -12.80 15.16
CA GLU A 303 -14.43 -12.39 15.25
C GLU A 303 -15.26 -13.31 16.14
N ARG A 304 -15.01 -14.63 16.08
CA ARG A 304 -15.62 -15.60 17.01
C ARG A 304 -15.21 -15.34 18.45
N LEU A 305 -13.93 -15.09 18.73
CA LEU A 305 -13.49 -14.71 20.08
C LEU A 305 -14.09 -13.38 20.56
N ALA A 306 -14.23 -12.39 19.68
CA ALA A 306 -14.88 -11.13 19.99
C ALA A 306 -16.36 -11.33 20.32
N ALA A 307 -17.07 -12.14 19.52
CA ALA A 307 -18.46 -12.47 19.75
C ALA A 307 -18.68 -13.33 21.01
N LEU A 308 -17.70 -14.15 21.42
CA LEU A 308 -17.72 -14.86 22.71
C LEU A 308 -17.37 -13.96 23.90
N GLY A 309 -16.89 -12.73 23.65
CA GLY A 309 -16.52 -11.76 24.68
C GLY A 309 -15.14 -11.94 25.28
N VAL A 310 -14.25 -12.64 24.58
CA VAL A 310 -12.84 -12.85 24.96
C VAL A 310 -11.96 -11.68 24.48
N ILE A 311 -12.29 -11.12 23.32
CA ILE A 311 -11.66 -9.93 22.75
C ILE A 311 -12.67 -8.77 22.80
N ASP A 312 -12.25 -7.61 23.31
CA ASP A 312 -13.14 -6.46 23.47
C ASP A 312 -13.53 -5.79 22.15
N SER A 313 -12.58 -5.59 21.24
CA SER A 313 -12.83 -4.89 19.98
C SER A 313 -11.88 -5.30 18.88
N THR A 314 -12.44 -5.27 17.68
CA THR A 314 -11.80 -5.73 16.45
C THR A 314 -11.63 -4.60 15.46
N PHE A 315 -12.46 -3.55 15.53
CA PHE A 315 -12.58 -2.54 14.48
C PHE A 315 -12.87 -3.22 13.13
N ALA A 316 -13.91 -4.05 13.10
CA ALA A 316 -14.26 -4.94 11.98
C ALA A 316 -14.55 -4.19 10.68
N GLY A 317 -14.99 -2.94 10.78
CA GLY A 317 -15.19 -2.07 9.63
C GLY A 317 -13.91 -1.78 8.83
N ILE A 318 -12.71 -1.89 9.42
CA ILE A 318 -11.43 -1.67 8.70
C ILE A 318 -10.69 -2.99 8.60
N ARG A 319 -10.64 -3.56 7.40
CA ARG A 319 -9.79 -4.70 7.03
C ARG A 319 -8.99 -4.35 5.76
N PRO A 320 -7.80 -4.92 5.55
CA PRO A 320 -7.13 -5.90 6.42
C PRO A 320 -6.47 -5.30 7.67
N TRP A 321 -6.25 -6.11 8.71
CA TRP A 321 -5.48 -5.76 9.92
C TRP A 321 -4.01 -6.16 9.80
N THR A 322 -3.10 -5.44 10.45
CA THR A 322 -1.70 -5.90 10.56
C THR A 322 -1.56 -7.04 11.57
N ARG A 323 -0.61 -7.94 11.33
CA ARG A 323 -0.36 -9.09 12.22
C ARG A 323 -0.02 -8.63 13.64
N MET A 324 0.80 -7.60 13.78
CA MET A 324 1.12 -7.01 15.08
C MET A 324 -0.10 -6.39 15.79
N ALA A 325 -1.06 -5.82 15.05
CA ALA A 325 -2.29 -5.31 15.65
C ALA A 325 -3.17 -6.43 16.21
N VAL A 326 -3.32 -7.54 15.46
CA VAL A 326 -4.08 -8.70 15.93
C VAL A 326 -3.38 -9.39 17.10
N TYR A 327 -2.05 -9.56 17.04
CA TYR A 327 -1.28 -10.04 18.17
C TYR A 327 -1.53 -9.19 19.43
N ALA A 328 -1.54 -7.86 19.31
CA ALA A 328 -1.84 -6.98 20.43
C ALA A 328 -3.28 -7.09 20.95
N MET A 329 -4.25 -7.46 20.11
CA MET A 329 -5.62 -7.81 20.55
C MET A 329 -5.61 -9.13 21.34
N VAL A 330 -4.98 -10.17 20.78
CA VAL A 330 -4.88 -11.52 21.37
C VAL A 330 -4.10 -11.51 22.69
N ALA A 331 -3.04 -10.71 22.79
CA ALA A 331 -2.21 -10.59 23.99
C ALA A 331 -2.92 -9.89 25.15
N ARG A 332 -3.94 -9.07 24.87
CA ARG A 332 -4.77 -8.40 25.88
C ARG A 332 -6.04 -9.17 26.25
N ALA A 333 -6.34 -10.25 25.53
CA ALA A 333 -7.52 -11.07 25.78
C ALA A 333 -7.45 -11.70 27.19
N GLU A 334 -8.57 -11.67 27.90
CA GLU A 334 -8.71 -12.38 29.18
C GLU A 334 -8.71 -13.89 28.94
N ASP A 335 -8.03 -14.65 29.81
CA ASP A 335 -7.98 -16.10 29.66
C ASP A 335 -9.38 -16.71 29.93
N PRO A 336 -10.00 -17.36 28.94
CA PRO A 336 -11.29 -18.01 29.11
C PRO A 336 -11.14 -19.27 29.97
N ARG A 337 -12.27 -19.87 30.34
CA ARG A 337 -12.28 -21.14 31.10
C ARG A 337 -11.38 -22.19 30.43
N PRO A 338 -10.51 -22.90 31.18
CA PRO A 338 -9.67 -23.96 30.63
C PRO A 338 -10.50 -24.98 29.86
N GLU A 339 -9.94 -25.48 28.76
CA GLU A 339 -10.56 -26.49 27.86
C GLU A 339 -11.85 -26.06 27.16
N SER A 340 -12.33 -24.82 27.38
CA SER A 340 -13.42 -24.25 26.59
C SER A 340 -13.01 -24.04 25.14
N GLU A 341 -13.97 -24.02 24.22
CA GLU A 341 -13.74 -23.73 22.81
C GLU A 341 -12.98 -22.40 22.60
N ALA A 342 -13.35 -21.38 23.37
CA ALA A 342 -12.65 -20.09 23.42
C ALA A 342 -11.17 -20.23 23.79
N SER A 343 -10.83 -21.07 24.78
CA SER A 343 -9.44 -21.30 25.19
C SER A 343 -8.62 -21.98 24.10
N ILE A 344 -9.22 -22.96 23.42
CA ILE A 344 -8.57 -23.71 22.33
C ILE A 344 -8.31 -22.77 21.15
N LEU A 345 -9.28 -21.93 20.81
CA LEU A 345 -9.18 -20.94 19.74
C LEU A 345 -8.15 -19.85 20.05
N LEU A 346 -8.16 -19.31 21.27
CA LEU A 346 -7.20 -18.31 21.73
C LEU A 346 -5.77 -18.86 21.72
N ASN A 347 -5.57 -20.10 22.16
CA ASN A 347 -4.26 -20.75 22.14
C ASN A 347 -3.75 -21.01 20.72
N ALA A 348 -4.63 -21.34 19.77
CA ALA A 348 -4.26 -21.47 18.36
C ALA A 348 -3.78 -20.14 17.77
N LEU A 349 -4.48 -19.03 18.07
CA LEU A 349 -4.03 -17.69 17.65
C LEU A 349 -2.72 -17.29 18.33
N ARG A 350 -2.55 -17.53 19.64
CA ARG A 350 -1.27 -17.30 20.33
C ARG A 350 -0.13 -18.08 19.69
N SER A 351 -0.38 -19.32 19.25
CA SER A 351 0.60 -20.13 18.53
C SER A 351 0.92 -19.57 17.14
N GLU A 352 -0.07 -19.05 16.42
CA GLU A 352 0.11 -18.40 15.12
C GLU A 352 0.96 -17.13 15.23
N PHE A 353 0.79 -16.36 16.30
CA PHE A 353 1.51 -15.11 16.56
C PHE A 353 2.77 -15.26 17.44
N ARG A 354 3.31 -16.49 17.56
CA ARG A 354 4.54 -16.74 18.35
C ARG A 354 5.70 -15.85 17.90
N ARG A 355 5.84 -15.63 16.59
CA ARG A 355 6.92 -14.80 16.01
C ARG A 355 6.76 -13.33 16.35
N GLU A 356 5.55 -12.79 16.30
CA GLU A 356 5.26 -11.41 16.68
C GLU A 356 5.57 -11.18 18.17
N SER A 357 5.37 -12.19 19.02
CA SER A 357 5.81 -12.19 20.42
C SER A 357 7.34 -12.16 20.58
N GLU A 358 8.07 -12.97 19.80
CA GLU A 358 9.55 -12.95 19.76
C GLU A 358 10.12 -11.60 19.27
N LEU A 359 9.43 -10.94 18.32
CA LEU A 359 9.79 -9.61 17.84
C LEU A 359 9.62 -8.53 18.93
N GLN A 360 8.51 -8.60 19.68
CA GLN A 360 8.23 -7.63 20.74
C GLN A 360 9.21 -7.74 21.93
N THR A 361 9.64 -8.96 22.27
CA THR A 361 10.59 -9.19 23.38
C THR A 361 12.04 -8.88 23.00
N GLY A 362 12.30 -8.48 21.75
CA GLY A 362 13.63 -8.18 21.22
C GLY A 362 14.51 -9.42 21.03
N GLN A 363 13.94 -10.63 21.15
CA GLN A 363 14.63 -11.90 20.88
C GLN A 363 14.95 -12.04 19.38
N GLN A 364 14.05 -11.54 18.52
CA GLN A 364 14.31 -11.32 17.10
C GLN A 364 13.96 -9.88 16.76
N SER A 365 14.66 -9.26 15.79
CA SER A 365 14.32 -7.91 15.33
C SER A 365 14.03 -7.86 13.82
N LYS A 366 14.06 -9.03 13.16
CA LYS A 366 14.08 -9.20 11.70
C LYS A 366 13.42 -10.53 11.34
N LEU A 367 12.64 -10.54 10.26
CA LEU A 367 11.96 -11.70 9.69
C LEU A 367 12.12 -11.68 8.17
N LEU A 368 12.35 -12.86 7.59
CA LEU A 368 12.16 -13.16 6.18
C LEU A 368 11.51 -14.54 6.12
N SER A 369 10.33 -14.66 5.51
CA SER A 369 9.62 -15.92 5.41
C SER A 369 8.86 -16.06 4.10
N VAL A 370 8.73 -17.31 3.66
CA VAL A 370 7.65 -17.75 2.77
C VAL A 370 6.52 -18.18 3.69
N ASP A 371 5.39 -17.48 3.60
CA ASP A 371 4.26 -17.70 4.50
C ASP A 371 3.31 -18.74 3.96
N ARG A 372 3.07 -18.73 2.64
CA ARG A 372 2.17 -19.67 1.98
C ARG A 372 2.65 -20.01 0.59
N VAL A 373 2.50 -21.27 0.20
CA VAL A 373 2.44 -21.69 -1.20
C VAL A 373 1.15 -22.45 -1.40
N TYR A 374 0.49 -22.26 -2.54
CA TYR A 374 -0.81 -22.88 -2.77
C TYR A 374 -1.04 -23.19 -4.24
N THR A 375 -1.88 -24.19 -4.47
CA THR A 375 -2.49 -24.42 -5.78
C THR A 375 -3.98 -24.64 -5.63
N ARG A 376 -4.74 -24.12 -6.57
CA ARG A 376 -6.20 -24.21 -6.61
C ARG A 376 -6.62 -24.66 -8.00
N THR A 377 -7.35 -25.77 -8.03
CA THR A 377 -7.99 -26.32 -9.23
C THR A 377 -9.47 -26.01 -9.13
N GLN A 378 -10.04 -25.34 -10.13
CA GLN A 378 -11.45 -24.98 -10.15
C GLN A 378 -12.05 -25.40 -11.48
N TYR A 379 -13.24 -26.00 -11.45
CA TYR A 379 -13.98 -26.38 -12.65
C TYR A 379 -15.41 -25.86 -12.54
N ILE A 380 -15.87 -25.17 -13.58
CA ILE A 380 -17.26 -24.70 -13.70
C ILE A 380 -17.90 -25.45 -14.86
N SER A 381 -18.98 -26.19 -14.58
CA SER A 381 -19.78 -26.90 -15.57
C SER A 381 -21.05 -26.09 -15.88
N GLY A 382 -21.22 -25.63 -17.12
CA GLY A 382 -22.31 -24.74 -17.51
C GLY A 382 -21.93 -23.25 -17.46
N PRO A 383 -22.80 -22.37 -17.99
CA PRO A 383 -22.48 -20.96 -18.18
C PRO A 383 -22.47 -20.19 -16.85
N PRO A 384 -21.35 -19.56 -16.46
CA PRO A 384 -21.31 -18.67 -15.31
C PRO A 384 -21.75 -17.24 -15.65
N LEU A 385 -22.14 -16.48 -14.63
CA LEU A 385 -22.25 -15.02 -14.68
C LEU A 385 -20.92 -14.38 -14.24
N ASN A 386 -20.33 -13.54 -15.09
CA ASN A 386 -19.00 -12.97 -14.88
C ASN A 386 -18.90 -11.46 -15.18
N ASP A 387 -20.04 -10.79 -15.19
CA ASP A 387 -20.16 -9.35 -15.39
C ASP A 387 -20.95 -8.74 -14.21
N GLY A 388 -20.28 -8.68 -13.05
CA GLY A 388 -20.84 -8.15 -11.81
C GLY A 388 -21.26 -6.67 -11.90
N PHE A 389 -20.88 -5.96 -12.97
CA PHE A 389 -21.27 -4.57 -13.20
C PHE A 389 -22.70 -4.46 -13.77
N HIS A 390 -23.18 -5.48 -14.47
CA HIS A 390 -24.53 -5.51 -15.07
C HIS A 390 -25.45 -6.56 -14.45
N PHE A 391 -24.89 -7.72 -14.14
CA PHE A 391 -25.61 -8.89 -13.68
C PHE A 391 -25.01 -9.36 -12.35
N GLY A 392 -25.52 -10.47 -11.83
CA GLY A 392 -24.91 -11.23 -10.77
C GLY A 392 -23.53 -11.79 -11.15
N GLN A 393 -22.88 -12.44 -10.19
CA GLN A 393 -21.52 -12.96 -10.35
C GLN A 393 -21.39 -14.33 -9.68
N THR A 394 -20.92 -15.33 -10.42
CA THR A 394 -20.83 -16.73 -9.94
C THR A 394 -19.78 -16.90 -8.85
N ILE A 395 -18.59 -16.34 -9.06
CA ILE A 395 -17.51 -16.33 -8.06
C ILE A 395 -17.31 -14.90 -7.59
N VAL A 396 -17.58 -14.65 -6.30
CA VAL A 396 -17.51 -13.32 -5.69
C VAL A 396 -16.38 -13.24 -4.68
N ASP A 397 -15.92 -12.01 -4.41
CA ASP A 397 -14.92 -11.73 -3.39
C ASP A 397 -13.61 -12.54 -3.59
N ASP A 398 -13.25 -12.74 -4.87
CA ASP A 398 -12.10 -13.55 -5.31
C ASP A 398 -11.05 -12.73 -6.08
N PHE A 399 -10.79 -11.51 -5.60
CA PHE A 399 -9.72 -10.61 -6.07
C PHE A 399 -9.79 -10.28 -7.57
N GLY A 400 -11.01 -10.20 -8.14
CA GLY A 400 -11.25 -9.92 -9.55
C GLY A 400 -10.58 -10.92 -10.50
N ARG A 401 -10.39 -12.18 -10.07
CA ARG A 401 -9.80 -13.22 -10.91
C ARG A 401 -10.74 -13.53 -12.08
N PRO A 402 -10.23 -13.62 -13.32
CA PRO A 402 -11.05 -14.03 -14.46
C PRO A 402 -11.44 -15.50 -14.32
N PHE A 403 -12.68 -15.81 -14.62
CA PHE A 403 -13.21 -17.16 -14.66
C PHE A 403 -14.20 -17.31 -15.82
N GLY A 404 -14.43 -18.56 -16.22
CA GLY A 404 -15.34 -18.93 -17.29
C GLY A 404 -15.67 -20.42 -17.17
N GLU A 405 -16.54 -20.90 -18.05
CA GLU A 405 -16.86 -22.33 -18.12
C GLU A 405 -15.60 -23.17 -18.45
N GLY A 406 -15.43 -24.30 -17.77
CA GLY A 406 -14.30 -25.22 -17.95
C GLY A 406 -13.30 -25.21 -16.80
N LEU A 407 -12.05 -25.63 -17.07
CA LEU A 407 -10.99 -25.78 -16.06
C LEU A 407 -10.20 -24.49 -15.85
N GLN A 408 -10.00 -24.12 -14.58
CA GLN A 408 -9.20 -22.99 -14.13
C GLN A 408 -8.14 -23.50 -13.14
N GLN A 409 -6.91 -23.02 -13.27
CA GLN A 409 -5.81 -23.42 -12.40
C GLN A 409 -5.10 -22.19 -11.85
N ILE A 410 -4.82 -22.19 -10.56
CA ILE A 410 -4.01 -21.16 -9.89
C ILE A 410 -2.87 -21.85 -9.15
N ALA A 411 -1.68 -21.27 -9.22
CA ALA A 411 -0.55 -21.63 -8.37
C ALA A 411 0.10 -20.34 -7.88
N GLY A 412 0.22 -20.16 -6.56
CA GLY A 412 0.66 -18.92 -5.96
C GLY A 412 1.55 -19.10 -4.74
N PHE A 413 2.16 -18.00 -4.33
CA PHE A 413 3.00 -17.90 -3.14
C PHE A 413 2.82 -16.56 -2.44
N GLU A 414 3.16 -16.56 -1.15
CA GLU A 414 3.20 -15.39 -0.28
C GLU A 414 4.52 -15.36 0.48
N SER A 415 5.13 -14.18 0.52
CA SER A 415 6.36 -13.96 1.25
C SER A 415 6.35 -12.60 1.92
N ARG A 416 6.95 -12.53 3.11
CA ARG A 416 7.13 -11.29 3.84
C ARG A 416 8.55 -11.13 4.34
N ALA A 417 8.93 -9.87 4.52
CA ALA A 417 10.10 -9.48 5.27
C ALA A 417 9.73 -8.36 6.24
N GLU A 418 10.24 -8.40 7.46
CA GLU A 418 9.99 -7.38 8.47
C GLU A 418 11.31 -7.05 9.17
N ALA A 419 11.62 -5.77 9.36
CA ALA A 419 12.84 -5.31 10.01
C ALA A 419 12.57 -4.00 10.76
N GLY A 420 12.38 -4.10 12.08
CA GLY A 420 12.08 -2.95 12.93
C GLY A 420 10.85 -2.17 12.45
N ARG A 421 11.07 -0.99 11.88
CA ARG A 421 10.01 -0.11 11.39
C ARG A 421 9.63 -0.33 9.93
N PHE A 422 10.20 -1.32 9.25
CA PHE A 422 9.92 -1.60 7.85
C PHE A 422 9.32 -2.99 7.68
N SER A 423 8.42 -3.15 6.73
CA SER A 423 7.94 -4.44 6.26
C SER A 423 7.76 -4.45 4.76
N PHE A 424 7.78 -5.64 4.18
CA PHE A 424 7.54 -5.90 2.77
C PHE A 424 6.69 -7.17 2.66
N PHE A 425 5.76 -7.16 1.73
CA PHE A 425 4.89 -8.29 1.45
C PHE A 425 4.72 -8.46 -0.06
N VAL A 426 4.69 -9.70 -0.52
CA VAL A 426 4.41 -10.05 -1.90
C VAL A 426 3.54 -11.30 -1.97
N ARG A 427 2.42 -11.19 -2.69
CA ARG A 427 1.55 -12.29 -3.11
C ARG A 427 1.52 -12.33 -4.63
N GLY A 428 2.13 -13.37 -5.19
CA GLY A 428 2.19 -13.60 -6.63
C GLY A 428 1.54 -14.92 -7.00
N GLU A 429 0.86 -14.97 -8.15
CA GLU A 429 0.25 -16.19 -8.65
C GLU A 429 0.27 -16.30 -10.16
N TYR A 430 0.45 -17.52 -10.66
CA TYR A 430 0.18 -17.90 -12.03
C TYR A 430 -1.25 -18.41 -12.13
N GLN A 431 -2.01 -17.90 -13.09
CA GLN A 431 -3.39 -18.31 -13.34
C GLN A 431 -3.60 -18.72 -14.80
N HIS A 432 -4.19 -19.89 -14.97
CA HIS A 432 -4.88 -20.34 -16.17
C HIS A 432 -6.39 -20.08 -16.03
N ALA A 433 -6.98 -19.35 -16.97
CA ALA A 433 -8.42 -19.14 -17.06
C ALA A 433 -8.93 -19.46 -18.49
N PRO A 434 -10.07 -20.14 -18.63
CA PRO A 434 -10.77 -20.35 -19.90
C PRO A 434 -11.11 -19.04 -20.60
N SER A 435 -11.43 -19.13 -21.89
CA SER A 435 -12.01 -18.00 -22.61
C SER A 435 -13.43 -17.72 -22.12
N VAL A 436 -13.79 -16.43 -22.08
CA VAL A 436 -15.15 -15.97 -21.84
C VAL A 436 -15.74 -15.52 -23.19
N PRO A 437 -16.91 -16.06 -23.60
CA PRO A 437 -17.56 -15.60 -24.83
C PRO A 437 -18.01 -14.13 -24.70
N GLY A 438 -17.96 -13.40 -25.80
CA GLY A 438 -18.55 -12.05 -25.86
C GLY A 438 -20.07 -12.11 -25.95
N TYR A 439 -20.72 -10.98 -25.66
CA TYR A 439 -22.18 -10.90 -25.78
C TYR A 439 -22.65 -10.87 -27.24
N SER A 440 -23.91 -11.24 -27.45
CA SER A 440 -24.57 -11.09 -28.75
C SER A 440 -24.69 -9.60 -29.13
N PRO A 441 -24.84 -9.27 -30.43
CA PRO A 441 -25.02 -7.88 -30.86
C PRO A 441 -26.17 -7.15 -30.17
N GLN A 442 -27.28 -7.86 -29.90
CA GLN A 442 -28.45 -7.32 -29.22
C GLN A 442 -28.13 -6.95 -27.77
N VAL A 443 -27.50 -7.87 -27.04
CA VAL A 443 -27.09 -7.63 -25.64
C VAL A 443 -26.08 -6.50 -25.58
N ASN A 444 -25.06 -6.49 -26.44
CA ASN A 444 -24.09 -5.40 -26.53
C ASN A 444 -24.76 -4.04 -26.73
N GLN A 445 -25.70 -3.94 -27.66
CA GLN A 445 -26.42 -2.70 -27.92
C GLN A 445 -27.23 -2.25 -26.70
N THR A 446 -27.92 -3.17 -26.02
CA THR A 446 -28.69 -2.87 -24.81
C THR A 446 -27.78 -2.37 -23.68
N LEU A 447 -26.69 -3.07 -23.38
CA LEU A 447 -25.76 -2.66 -22.31
C LEU A 447 -25.07 -1.33 -22.63
N ALA A 448 -24.64 -1.14 -23.88
CA ALA A 448 -24.05 0.13 -24.32
C ALA A 448 -25.01 1.31 -24.21
N GLN A 449 -26.31 1.08 -24.39
CA GLN A 449 -27.35 2.09 -24.17
C GLN A 449 -27.55 2.38 -22.69
N ILE A 450 -27.63 1.35 -21.85
CA ILE A 450 -27.76 1.48 -20.38
C ILE A 450 -26.61 2.30 -19.80
N ASP A 451 -25.37 1.99 -20.19
CA ASP A 451 -24.16 2.67 -19.72
C ASP A 451 -23.88 4.00 -20.44
N ASN A 452 -24.77 4.47 -21.33
CA ASN A 452 -24.59 5.69 -22.12
C ASN A 452 -23.29 5.74 -22.95
N ILE A 453 -22.83 4.62 -23.49
CA ILE A 453 -21.61 4.46 -24.31
C ILE A 453 -21.94 3.82 -25.68
N PRO A 454 -22.77 4.48 -26.51
CA PRO A 454 -23.28 3.89 -27.74
C PRO A 454 -22.15 3.46 -28.68
N GLY A 455 -22.23 2.23 -29.18
CA GLY A 455 -21.23 1.63 -30.08
C GLY A 455 -20.11 0.84 -29.38
N GLU A 456 -20.05 0.84 -28.05
CA GLU A 456 -19.14 -0.03 -27.31
C GLU A 456 -19.54 -1.50 -27.47
N SER A 457 -18.53 -2.37 -27.63
CA SER A 457 -18.72 -3.82 -27.69
C SER A 457 -18.08 -4.50 -26.49
N PHE A 458 -18.85 -5.31 -25.78
CA PHE A 458 -18.40 -6.13 -24.66
C PHE A 458 -17.85 -7.44 -25.23
N ASN A 459 -16.68 -7.33 -25.85
CA ASN A 459 -16.00 -8.45 -26.49
C ASN A 459 -15.62 -9.54 -25.48
N GLY A 460 -15.60 -10.79 -25.97
CA GLY A 460 -15.15 -11.93 -25.17
C GLY A 460 -13.70 -11.79 -24.73
N VAL A 461 -13.38 -12.41 -23.59
CA VAL A 461 -12.02 -12.45 -23.06
C VAL A 461 -11.35 -13.73 -23.56
N PRO A 462 -10.21 -13.67 -24.27
CA PRO A 462 -9.51 -14.87 -24.70
C PRO A 462 -8.96 -15.63 -23.50
N LYS A 463 -8.68 -16.92 -23.69
CA LYS A 463 -8.04 -17.79 -22.69
C LYS A 463 -6.79 -17.11 -22.14
N GLN A 464 -6.68 -17.02 -20.81
CA GLN A 464 -5.58 -16.32 -20.14
C GLN A 464 -4.62 -17.30 -19.46
N ASN A 465 -3.33 -17.04 -19.59
CA ASN A 465 -2.24 -17.71 -18.89
C ASN A 465 -1.28 -16.63 -18.41
N VAL A 466 -1.50 -16.13 -17.20
CA VAL A 466 -0.85 -14.90 -16.74
C VAL A 466 -0.31 -15.07 -15.34
N PHE A 467 0.91 -14.58 -15.12
CA PHE A 467 1.40 -14.31 -13.78
C PHE A 467 0.91 -12.92 -13.35
N ARG A 468 0.32 -12.83 -12.16
CA ARG A 468 -0.18 -11.58 -11.59
C ARG A 468 0.32 -11.39 -10.17
N LEU A 469 0.53 -10.12 -9.83
CA LEU A 469 0.69 -9.68 -8.45
C LEU A 469 -0.67 -9.30 -7.89
N LEU A 470 -0.97 -9.79 -6.68
CA LEU A 470 -2.11 -9.36 -5.87
C LEU A 470 -1.63 -8.31 -4.88
N ASP A 471 -1.74 -8.57 -3.58
CA ASP A 471 -1.15 -7.72 -2.57
C ASP A 471 0.38 -7.73 -2.68
N THR A 472 1.00 -6.59 -2.96
CA THR A 472 2.45 -6.44 -3.05
C THR A 472 2.82 -5.02 -2.67
N TYR A 473 3.42 -4.85 -1.49
CA TYR A 473 3.66 -3.53 -0.92
C TYR A 473 4.87 -3.53 0.01
N THR A 474 5.42 -2.34 0.22
CA THR A 474 6.37 -2.05 1.30
C THR A 474 5.70 -1.10 2.28
N SER A 475 6.02 -1.22 3.56
CA SER A 475 5.46 -0.39 4.61
C SER A 475 6.52 0.13 5.57
N PHE A 476 6.21 1.27 6.18
CA PHE A 476 6.99 1.89 7.22
C PHE A 476 6.08 2.34 8.36
N ASN A 477 6.44 2.01 9.60
CA ASN A 477 5.68 2.42 10.78
C ASN A 477 6.28 3.68 11.42
N LEU A 478 5.45 4.72 11.55
CA LEU A 478 5.78 5.95 12.26
C LEU A 478 4.66 6.35 13.22
N LEU A 479 4.98 6.41 14.51
CA LEU A 479 4.03 6.78 15.58
C LEU A 479 2.75 5.92 15.54
N SER A 480 2.90 4.61 15.28
CA SER A 480 1.80 3.64 15.12
C SER A 480 0.88 3.90 13.94
N ASN A 481 1.37 4.65 12.95
CA ASN A 481 0.77 4.73 11.63
C ASN A 481 1.61 3.90 10.68
N GLU A 482 0.97 2.90 10.08
CA GLU A 482 1.56 2.10 9.02
C GLU A 482 1.36 2.85 7.71
N ILE A 483 2.46 3.29 7.11
CA ILE A 483 2.48 3.96 5.81
C ILE A 483 2.95 2.94 4.80
N SER A 484 2.07 2.50 3.90
CA SER A 484 2.38 1.49 2.90
C SER A 484 2.24 2.02 1.47
N VAL A 485 3.09 1.52 0.58
CA VAL A 485 3.11 1.85 -0.84
C VAL A 485 3.14 0.56 -1.65
N GLY A 486 2.19 0.39 -2.57
CA GLY A 486 2.12 -0.77 -3.43
C GLY A 486 0.70 -1.13 -3.84
N LYS A 487 0.53 -2.37 -4.31
CA LYS A 487 -0.76 -2.94 -4.69
C LYS A 487 -1.41 -3.55 -3.46
N GLN A 488 -2.59 -3.08 -3.07
CA GLN A 488 -3.25 -3.48 -1.83
C GLN A 488 -4.76 -3.70 -2.01
N THR A 489 -5.28 -4.68 -1.29
CA THR A 489 -6.70 -5.00 -1.16
C THR A 489 -7.25 -4.32 0.10
N TYR A 490 -8.53 -3.95 0.05
CA TYR A 490 -9.25 -3.27 1.13
C TYR A 490 -10.57 -3.98 1.40
N TRP A 491 -11.04 -3.91 2.64
CA TRP A 491 -12.38 -4.31 3.02
C TRP A 491 -12.93 -3.30 4.03
N TRP A 492 -13.84 -2.45 3.57
CA TRP A 492 -14.44 -1.36 4.34
C TRP A 492 -15.92 -1.61 4.54
N GLY A 493 -16.23 -2.37 5.59
CA GLY A 493 -17.57 -2.77 5.99
C GLY A 493 -17.51 -3.74 7.18
N PRO A 494 -18.48 -3.71 8.10
CA PRO A 494 -18.55 -4.62 9.25
C PRO A 494 -19.02 -6.03 8.88
N ASP A 495 -19.59 -6.21 7.69
CA ASP A 495 -20.13 -7.46 7.17
C ASP A 495 -19.01 -8.42 6.79
N ASP A 496 -19.28 -9.72 6.89
CA ASP A 496 -18.30 -10.78 6.63
C ASP A 496 -18.47 -11.37 5.22
N GLY A 497 -19.54 -10.98 4.53
CA GLY A 497 -19.89 -11.54 3.24
C GLY A 497 -19.91 -10.64 2.04
N THR A 498 -19.74 -9.35 2.25
CA THR A 498 -19.52 -8.33 1.23
C THR A 498 -19.15 -7.02 1.93
N ALA A 499 -18.75 -5.99 1.18
CA ALA A 499 -18.72 -4.62 1.71
C ALA A 499 -19.23 -3.65 0.64
N LEU A 500 -20.08 -2.69 1.01
CA LEU A 500 -20.71 -1.79 0.05
C LEU A 500 -19.70 -0.80 -0.55
N MET A 501 -18.74 -0.32 0.23
CA MET A 501 -17.77 0.69 -0.21
C MET A 501 -16.55 0.04 -0.88
N LEU A 502 -15.80 -0.81 -0.17
CA LEU A 502 -14.64 -1.51 -0.72
C LEU A 502 -14.61 -2.94 -0.24
N SER A 503 -14.50 -3.89 -1.17
CA SER A 503 -14.36 -5.32 -0.95
C SER A 503 -13.15 -5.86 -1.73
N ASN A 504 -12.94 -7.17 -1.69
CA ASN A 504 -12.02 -7.87 -2.57
C ASN A 504 -12.73 -8.50 -3.79
N ASN A 505 -13.92 -8.03 -4.15
CA ASN A 505 -14.59 -8.48 -5.38
C ASN A 505 -13.81 -8.04 -6.64
N ALA A 506 -13.13 -6.90 -6.56
CA ALA A 506 -12.16 -6.42 -7.55
C ALA A 506 -10.72 -6.82 -7.21
N ALA A 507 -9.84 -6.74 -8.23
CA ALA A 507 -8.40 -6.91 -8.03
C ALA A 507 -7.82 -5.74 -7.22
N PRO A 508 -6.74 -5.95 -6.44
CA PRO A 508 -6.13 -4.86 -5.69
C PRO A 508 -5.56 -3.78 -6.62
N PHE A 509 -5.39 -2.57 -6.09
CA PHE A 509 -4.89 -1.42 -6.85
C PHE A 509 -3.67 -0.78 -6.21
N TYR A 510 -2.90 -0.07 -7.05
CA TYR A 510 -1.68 0.60 -6.61
C TYR A 510 -2.01 1.90 -5.90
N GLY A 511 -1.41 2.12 -4.74
CA GLY A 511 -1.57 3.35 -4.00
C GLY A 511 -0.63 3.50 -2.82
N ILE A 512 -0.82 4.61 -2.12
CA ILE A 512 -0.24 4.90 -0.81
C ILE A 512 -1.37 4.77 0.20
N ARG A 513 -1.13 4.08 1.30
CA ARG A 513 -2.07 3.90 2.40
C ARG A 513 -1.46 4.36 3.71
N LEU A 514 -2.26 5.04 4.52
CA LEU A 514 -1.94 5.51 5.86
C LEU A 514 -2.95 4.91 6.84
N ASN A 515 -2.51 3.91 7.60
CA ASN A 515 -3.36 3.15 8.51
C ASN A 515 -2.97 3.33 9.97
N ARG A 516 -3.93 3.69 10.83
CA ARG A 516 -3.74 3.65 12.28
C ARG A 516 -3.98 2.22 12.78
N THR A 517 -2.90 1.48 12.99
CA THR A 517 -2.96 0.05 13.34
C THR A 517 -3.34 -0.21 14.80
N PHE A 518 -2.97 0.70 15.70
CA PHE A 518 -3.31 0.65 17.12
C PHE A 518 -4.36 1.72 17.48
N PRO A 519 -5.40 1.40 18.26
CA PRO A 519 -6.41 2.37 18.63
C PRO A 519 -5.81 3.61 19.29
N LEU A 520 -6.16 4.80 18.77
CA LEU A 520 -5.72 6.09 19.28
C LEU A 520 -6.67 6.55 20.38
N TYR A 521 -6.09 6.96 21.52
CA TYR A 521 -6.82 7.66 22.57
C TYR A 521 -6.56 9.16 22.46
N ILE A 522 -7.60 9.94 22.18
CA ILE A 522 -7.54 11.41 22.13
C ILE A 522 -8.17 11.93 23.43
N PRO A 523 -7.44 12.69 24.28
CA PRO A 523 -7.98 13.22 25.52
C PRO A 523 -9.30 13.98 25.29
N LEU A 524 -10.25 13.83 26.22
CA LEU A 524 -11.63 14.35 26.17
C LEU A 524 -12.51 13.73 25.08
N PHE A 525 -12.06 13.68 23.83
CA PHE A 525 -12.81 13.07 22.73
C PHE A 525 -13.07 11.58 22.97
N SER A 526 -12.02 10.83 23.31
CA SER A 526 -12.12 9.39 23.58
C SER A 526 -12.81 9.03 24.89
N LYS A 527 -13.05 10.00 25.79
CA LYS A 527 -13.92 9.77 26.94
C LYS A 527 -15.40 9.68 26.54
N LEU A 528 -15.78 10.36 25.45
CA LEU A 528 -17.15 10.40 24.94
C LEU A 528 -17.38 9.35 23.85
N LEU A 529 -16.46 9.27 22.88
CA LEU A 529 -16.63 8.48 21.66
C LEU A 529 -15.70 7.26 21.59
N GLY A 530 -14.93 7.03 22.65
CA GLY A 530 -14.01 5.91 22.75
C GLY A 530 -12.76 6.04 21.87
N THR A 531 -12.06 4.92 21.69
CA THR A 531 -10.82 4.92 20.91
C THR A 531 -11.09 5.01 19.40
N VAL A 532 -10.12 5.57 18.68
CA VAL A 532 -10.24 5.87 17.26
C VAL A 532 -9.27 5.03 16.45
N ARG A 533 -9.73 4.42 15.37
CA ARG A 533 -8.87 3.95 14.28
C ARG A 533 -9.25 4.66 13.00
N TYR A 534 -8.31 4.72 12.07
CA TYR A 534 -8.56 5.26 10.75
C TYR A 534 -7.74 4.53 9.69
N ASP A 535 -8.22 4.61 8.46
CA ASP A 535 -7.57 4.07 7.28
C ASP A 535 -7.76 5.04 6.12
N ASN A 536 -6.66 5.47 5.50
CA ASN A 536 -6.72 6.38 4.36
C ASN A 536 -5.90 5.80 3.22
N PHE A 537 -6.33 6.04 1.99
CA PHE A 537 -5.52 5.71 0.82
C PHE A 537 -5.68 6.76 -0.27
N PHE A 538 -4.67 6.80 -1.14
CA PHE A 538 -4.70 7.47 -2.41
C PHE A 538 -4.04 6.56 -3.45
N GLY A 539 -4.74 6.26 -4.54
CA GLY A 539 -4.30 5.28 -5.50
C GLY A 539 -4.86 5.49 -6.89
N ARG A 540 -4.42 4.63 -7.81
CA ARG A 540 -4.83 4.65 -9.21
C ARG A 540 -5.61 3.40 -9.55
N LEU A 541 -6.73 3.59 -10.25
CA LEU A 541 -7.53 2.52 -10.83
C LEU A 541 -7.04 2.21 -12.26
N TYR A 542 -7.36 1.01 -12.74
CA TYR A 542 -6.93 0.54 -14.06
C TYR A 542 -7.97 -0.41 -14.66
N GLY A 543 -7.92 -0.55 -15.98
CA GLY A 543 -8.91 -1.31 -16.75
C GLY A 543 -10.17 -0.50 -17.10
N ASN A 544 -10.29 0.73 -16.60
CA ASN A 544 -11.37 1.66 -16.93
C ASN A 544 -11.17 2.27 -18.32
N LYS A 545 -12.27 2.61 -19.00
CA LYS A 545 -12.31 3.26 -20.31
C LYS A 545 -12.90 4.66 -20.25
N TYR A 546 -13.70 4.98 -19.24
CA TYR A 546 -14.49 6.22 -19.20
C TYR A 546 -14.40 6.92 -17.82
N PRO A 547 -13.32 7.68 -17.57
CA PRO A 547 -12.10 7.82 -18.37
C PRO A 547 -11.08 6.69 -18.10
N PRO A 548 -10.05 6.52 -18.95
CA PRO A 548 -8.95 5.64 -18.64
C PRO A 548 -8.09 6.18 -17.48
N ASP A 549 -7.60 5.26 -16.65
CA ASP A 549 -6.63 5.53 -15.58
C ASP A 549 -7.04 6.62 -14.54
N PRO A 550 -8.25 6.57 -13.96
CA PRO A 550 -8.65 7.55 -12.94
C PRO A 550 -7.93 7.29 -11.61
N PHE A 551 -7.93 8.31 -10.74
CA PHE A 551 -7.39 8.22 -9.39
C PHE A 551 -8.52 8.11 -8.37
N THR A 552 -8.24 7.44 -7.27
CA THR A 552 -9.17 7.32 -6.15
C THR A 552 -8.49 7.72 -4.85
N PHE A 553 -9.25 8.35 -3.96
CA PHE A 553 -8.86 8.51 -2.57
C PHE A 553 -9.98 7.99 -1.66
N GLY A 554 -9.59 7.52 -0.48
CA GLY A 554 -10.53 7.12 0.55
C GLY A 554 -10.06 7.51 1.93
N GLN A 555 -11.01 7.80 2.82
CA GLN A 555 -10.79 8.03 4.23
C GLN A 555 -11.86 7.28 5.03
N LYS A 556 -11.44 6.48 6.01
CA LYS A 556 -12.34 5.80 6.94
C LYS A 556 -11.89 6.07 8.37
N ILE A 557 -12.86 6.39 9.23
CA ILE A 557 -12.66 6.56 10.67
C ILE A 557 -13.62 5.60 11.38
N MET A 558 -13.09 4.86 12.34
CA MET A 558 -13.85 3.98 13.21
C MET A 558 -13.72 4.46 14.65
N LEU A 559 -14.85 4.54 15.34
CA LEU A 559 -15.00 4.89 16.73
C LEU A 559 -15.48 3.67 17.50
N GLN A 560 -15.05 3.55 18.74
CA GLN A 560 -15.52 2.48 19.63
C GLN A 560 -16.03 3.07 20.96
N PRO A 561 -17.24 3.67 21.00
CA PRO A 561 -17.75 4.33 22.20
C PRO A 561 -17.90 3.40 23.40
N THR A 562 -18.19 2.12 23.16
CA THR A 562 -18.29 1.09 24.20
C THR A 562 -17.66 -0.22 23.72
N LYS A 563 -17.41 -1.17 24.62
CA LYS A 563 -16.94 -2.53 24.24
C LYS A 563 -17.91 -3.33 23.34
N ASN A 564 -19.15 -2.87 23.20
CA ASN A 564 -20.17 -3.55 22.41
C ASN A 564 -20.50 -2.81 21.11
N LEU A 565 -20.06 -1.56 20.94
CA LEU A 565 -20.48 -0.68 19.85
C LEU A 565 -19.27 -0.15 19.10
N GLU A 566 -19.20 -0.46 17.82
CA GLU A 566 -18.31 0.16 16.85
C GLU A 566 -19.16 0.98 15.85
N ILE A 567 -18.68 2.18 15.50
CA ILE A 567 -19.31 3.08 14.54
C ILE A 567 -18.26 3.53 13.53
N GLY A 568 -18.58 3.43 12.24
CA GLY A 568 -17.71 3.81 11.15
C GLY A 568 -18.28 4.93 10.30
N PHE A 569 -17.38 5.76 9.80
CA PHE A 569 -17.65 6.78 8.79
C PHE A 569 -16.58 6.66 7.72
N SER A 570 -17.00 6.58 6.46
CA SER A 570 -16.07 6.52 5.34
C SER A 570 -16.49 7.47 4.24
N ARG A 571 -15.50 7.98 3.51
CA ARG A 571 -15.67 8.76 2.31
C ARG A 571 -14.69 8.28 1.26
N SER A 572 -15.12 8.19 0.01
CA SER A 572 -14.24 7.96 -1.12
C SER A 572 -14.65 8.83 -2.31
N SER A 573 -13.68 9.06 -3.19
CA SER A 573 -13.91 9.76 -4.45
C SER A 573 -13.08 9.15 -5.55
N ILE A 574 -13.57 9.28 -6.78
CA ILE A 574 -12.82 8.99 -7.99
C ILE A 574 -12.74 10.27 -8.81
N PHE A 575 -11.53 10.64 -9.23
CA PHE A 575 -11.29 11.91 -9.90
C PHE A 575 -10.08 11.84 -10.85
N ALA A 576 -9.91 12.88 -11.65
CA ALA A 576 -8.90 12.96 -12.70
C ALA A 576 -9.01 11.80 -13.72
N GLY A 577 -7.97 11.59 -14.53
CA GLY A 577 -7.94 10.53 -15.54
C GLY A 577 -7.64 11.07 -16.93
N LYS A 578 -7.27 10.18 -17.84
CA LYS A 578 -6.92 10.57 -19.22
C LYS A 578 -8.14 11.20 -19.89
N SER A 579 -7.91 12.32 -20.57
CA SER A 579 -8.94 13.13 -21.24
C SER A 579 -9.88 13.92 -20.31
N LEU A 580 -9.67 13.89 -18.99
CA LEU A 580 -10.31 14.78 -18.01
C LEU A 580 -9.28 15.76 -17.40
N GLU A 581 -9.66 16.39 -16.29
CA GLU A 581 -8.78 17.26 -15.51
C GLU A 581 -7.52 16.52 -15.03
N PRO A 582 -6.31 17.10 -15.16
CA PRO A 582 -5.08 16.49 -14.65
C PRO A 582 -5.11 16.25 -13.13
N LEU A 583 -4.32 15.28 -12.68
CA LEU A 583 -3.95 15.19 -11.28
C LEU A 583 -3.00 16.36 -10.95
N THR A 584 -3.47 17.33 -10.18
CA THR A 584 -2.68 18.45 -9.66
C THR A 584 -2.90 18.57 -8.15
N LEU A 585 -2.05 19.33 -7.47
CA LEU A 585 -2.29 19.64 -6.05
C LEU A 585 -3.62 20.38 -5.85
N HIS A 586 -4.04 21.21 -6.82
CA HIS A 586 -5.31 21.90 -6.78
C HIS A 586 -6.48 20.90 -6.83
N THR A 587 -6.52 20.03 -7.84
CA THR A 587 -7.59 19.04 -8.00
C THR A 587 -7.64 18.05 -6.84
N PHE A 588 -6.48 17.60 -6.37
CA PHE A 588 -6.39 16.76 -5.19
C PHE A 588 -6.98 17.46 -3.95
N TRP A 589 -6.59 18.72 -3.70
CA TRP A 589 -7.07 19.47 -2.54
C TRP A 589 -8.56 19.81 -2.63
N GLN A 590 -9.03 20.20 -3.81
CA GLN A 590 -10.44 20.45 -4.09
C GLN A 590 -11.29 19.20 -3.86
N THR A 591 -10.83 18.05 -4.36
CA THR A 591 -11.50 16.76 -4.18
C THR A 591 -11.52 16.35 -2.71
N LEU A 592 -10.38 16.48 -2.01
CA LEU A 592 -10.26 16.16 -0.59
C LEU A 592 -11.17 17.02 0.30
N THR A 593 -11.28 18.33 0.02
CA THR A 593 -12.02 19.29 0.86
C THR A 593 -13.47 19.53 0.44
N SER A 594 -13.90 19.02 -0.71
CA SER A 594 -15.29 19.15 -1.18
C SER A 594 -16.28 18.42 -0.26
N THR A 595 -17.18 19.16 0.38
CA THR A 595 -18.20 18.63 1.30
C THR A 595 -19.62 19.03 0.91
N SER A 596 -19.84 19.62 -0.27
CA SER A 596 -21.15 20.11 -0.70
C SER A 596 -22.04 19.02 -1.28
N SER A 597 -23.26 18.88 -0.77
CA SER A 597 -24.34 18.14 -1.45
C SER A 597 -24.96 19.08 -2.50
N GLY A 598 -24.69 18.89 -3.80
CA GLY A 598 -25.19 19.84 -4.78
C GLY A 598 -25.01 19.43 -6.24
N THR A 599 -26.13 19.25 -6.92
CA THR A 599 -26.33 18.93 -8.34
C THR A 599 -26.39 20.16 -9.27
N ASN A 600 -26.05 21.37 -8.83
CA ASN A 600 -26.24 22.55 -9.68
C ASN A 600 -25.29 23.70 -9.33
N VAL A 601 -24.20 23.88 -10.09
CA VAL A 601 -23.76 25.17 -10.70
C VAL A 601 -22.67 24.87 -11.74
N GLY A 602 -22.86 25.24 -13.02
CA GLY A 602 -21.82 25.32 -14.06
C GLY A 602 -20.81 24.16 -14.13
N PHE A 603 -21.22 23.01 -14.68
CA PHE A 603 -20.33 21.87 -14.86
C PHE A 603 -19.20 22.20 -15.86
N ASN A 604 -18.00 22.44 -15.32
CA ASN A 604 -16.77 22.46 -16.10
C ASN A 604 -16.07 21.11 -15.89
N PRO A 605 -15.98 20.23 -16.90
CA PRO A 605 -15.25 18.96 -16.80
C PRO A 605 -13.76 19.13 -16.46
N ARG A 606 -13.24 20.37 -16.53
CA ARG A 606 -11.87 20.76 -16.20
C ARG A 606 -11.73 21.46 -14.85
N ASP A 607 -12.78 21.46 -14.02
CA ASP A 607 -12.78 22.01 -12.66
C ASP A 607 -13.84 21.26 -11.83
N THR A 608 -13.59 19.97 -11.56
CA THR A 608 -14.54 19.08 -10.86
C THR A 608 -13.87 18.33 -9.70
N PRO A 609 -14.53 18.24 -8.52
CA PRO A 609 -14.04 17.46 -7.39
C PRO A 609 -14.17 15.93 -7.60
N GLY A 610 -14.59 15.47 -8.79
CA GLY A 610 -14.82 14.06 -9.09
C GLY A 610 -16.08 13.50 -8.46
N THR A 611 -16.16 12.16 -8.41
CA THR A 611 -17.27 11.42 -7.77
C THR A 611 -17.15 11.48 -6.26
N ARG A 612 -18.27 11.33 -5.53
CA ARG A 612 -18.25 11.31 -4.06
C ARG A 612 -19.17 10.23 -3.55
N HIS A 613 -18.60 9.41 -2.68
CA HIS A 613 -19.32 8.36 -1.98
C HIS A 613 -19.08 8.51 -0.49
N ALA A 614 -20.12 8.28 0.30
CA ALA A 614 -20.02 8.21 1.74
C ALA A 614 -20.61 6.90 2.25
N ASN A 615 -20.12 6.47 3.40
CA ASN A 615 -20.49 5.23 4.03
C ASN A 615 -20.59 5.41 5.54
N PHE A 616 -21.57 4.75 6.13
CA PHE A 616 -21.82 4.76 7.56
C PHE A 616 -22.13 3.32 7.99
N ASP A 617 -21.42 2.85 8.99
CA ASP A 617 -21.52 1.47 9.43
C ASP A 617 -21.57 1.36 10.95
N ILE A 618 -22.32 0.38 11.44
CA ILE A 618 -22.45 0.08 12.87
C ILE A 618 -22.26 -1.41 13.07
N ARG A 619 -21.52 -1.77 14.11
CA ARG A 619 -21.46 -3.14 14.65
C ARG A 619 -21.79 -3.11 16.13
N TYR A 620 -22.81 -3.87 16.53
CA TYR A 620 -23.37 -3.85 17.88
C TYR A 620 -23.58 -5.25 18.46
N ARG A 621 -22.86 -5.57 19.53
CA ARG A 621 -23.08 -6.77 20.35
C ARG A 621 -24.31 -6.55 21.23
N LEU A 622 -25.39 -7.26 20.94
CA LEU A 622 -26.70 -6.97 21.52
C LEU A 622 -26.68 -7.11 23.05
N PRO A 623 -27.25 -6.17 23.83
CA PRO A 623 -27.38 -6.30 25.27
C PRO A 623 -28.06 -7.61 25.65
N PHE A 624 -27.65 -8.21 26.79
CA PHE A 624 -28.10 -9.53 27.29
C PHE A 624 -27.69 -10.74 26.42
N LEU A 625 -27.54 -10.56 25.11
CA LEU A 625 -27.05 -11.55 24.14
C LEU A 625 -25.62 -11.26 23.66
N ARG A 626 -24.87 -10.41 24.37
CA ARG A 626 -23.58 -9.87 23.91
C ARG A 626 -22.51 -10.91 23.61
N ASN A 627 -22.67 -12.11 24.16
CA ASN A 627 -21.76 -13.24 23.94
C ASN A 627 -22.28 -14.25 22.89
N TRP A 628 -23.42 -13.94 22.27
CA TRP A 628 -24.18 -14.83 21.39
C TRP A 628 -24.49 -14.16 20.04
N VAL A 629 -24.92 -12.90 20.05
CA VAL A 629 -25.45 -12.20 18.88
C VAL A 629 -24.78 -10.85 18.69
N THR A 630 -24.25 -10.64 17.49
CA THR A 630 -23.77 -9.36 16.99
C THR A 630 -24.62 -8.95 15.80
N ALA A 631 -25.23 -7.77 15.85
CA ALA A 631 -25.90 -7.19 14.69
C ALA A 631 -25.00 -6.12 14.07
N TYR A 632 -25.10 -5.94 12.77
CA TYR A 632 -24.38 -4.89 12.06
C TYR A 632 -25.20 -4.36 10.89
N ILE A 633 -24.82 -3.19 10.42
CA ILE A 633 -25.35 -2.58 9.20
C ILE A 633 -24.23 -1.84 8.50
N ASP A 634 -24.12 -2.05 7.19
CA ASP A 634 -23.32 -1.25 6.28
C ASP A 634 -24.25 -0.41 5.41
N SER A 635 -23.92 0.87 5.21
CA SER A 635 -24.75 1.76 4.39
C SER A 635 -23.92 2.68 3.51
N PHE A 636 -24.41 2.99 2.32
CA PHE A 636 -23.65 3.65 1.27
C PHE A 636 -24.52 4.67 0.51
N VAL A 637 -23.97 5.85 0.23
CA VAL A 637 -24.63 6.89 -0.56
C VAL A 637 -23.73 7.43 -1.66
N HIS A 638 -24.38 7.92 -2.72
CA HIS A 638 -23.75 8.68 -3.80
C HIS A 638 -24.12 10.16 -3.68
N ASP A 639 -23.12 11.06 -3.71
CA ASP A 639 -23.21 12.53 -3.61
C ASP A 639 -23.82 13.15 -2.34
N ASP A 640 -24.37 12.35 -1.42
CA ASP A 640 -24.79 12.81 -0.10
C ASP A 640 -23.65 12.75 0.91
N VAL A 641 -23.71 13.60 1.95
CA VAL A 641 -22.64 13.74 2.96
C VAL A 641 -22.48 12.46 3.79
N SER A 642 -23.58 11.79 4.12
CA SER A 642 -23.60 10.56 4.89
C SER A 642 -24.93 9.82 4.68
N PRO A 643 -24.94 8.47 4.70
CA PRO A 643 -26.19 7.70 4.71
C PRO A 643 -27.15 8.08 5.84
N ALA A 644 -26.64 8.46 7.01
CA ALA A 644 -27.47 8.88 8.14
C ALA A 644 -28.26 10.20 7.88
N ASP A 645 -27.79 11.04 6.96
CA ASP A 645 -28.44 12.30 6.56
C ASP A 645 -29.40 12.09 5.37
N ALA A 646 -29.18 11.04 4.57
CA ALA A 646 -29.98 10.70 3.39
C ALA A 646 -30.45 9.22 3.38
N PRO A 647 -31.18 8.75 4.40
CA PRO A 647 -31.52 7.33 4.55
C PRO A 647 -32.35 6.77 3.38
N ASN A 648 -33.21 7.60 2.77
CA ASN A 648 -34.04 7.23 1.61
C ASN A 648 -33.23 7.08 0.30
N ARG A 649 -32.00 7.58 0.27
CA ARG A 649 -31.07 7.51 -0.87
C ARG A 649 -29.83 6.69 -0.54
N SER A 650 -29.94 5.81 0.47
CA SER A 650 -28.87 4.95 0.95
C SER A 650 -29.08 3.51 0.53
N ALA A 651 -28.04 2.89 -0.02
CA ALA A 651 -27.92 1.44 -0.06
C ALA A 651 -27.67 0.95 1.36
N VAL A 652 -28.25 -0.20 1.73
CA VAL A 652 -28.14 -0.75 3.08
C VAL A 652 -27.94 -2.26 3.04
N MET A 653 -27.08 -2.75 3.93
CA MET A 653 -26.79 -4.15 4.15
C MET A 653 -26.79 -4.44 5.66
N PRO A 654 -27.95 -4.75 6.27
CA PRO A 654 -27.99 -5.29 7.61
C PRO A 654 -27.52 -6.75 7.65
N GLY A 655 -26.92 -7.14 8.77
CA GLY A 655 -26.56 -8.51 9.06
C GLY A 655 -26.58 -8.86 10.53
N ILE A 656 -26.65 -10.16 10.81
CA ILE A 656 -26.61 -10.74 12.15
C ILE A 656 -25.64 -11.92 12.15
N TYR A 657 -24.75 -11.93 13.13
CA TYR A 657 -23.85 -13.03 13.45
C TYR A 657 -24.26 -13.66 14.79
N VAL A 658 -24.54 -14.96 14.77
CA VAL A 658 -24.81 -15.80 15.94
C VAL A 658 -23.60 -16.70 16.18
N SER A 659 -22.86 -16.48 17.26
CA SER A 659 -21.57 -17.14 17.50
C SER A 659 -21.68 -18.62 17.89
N HIS A 660 -22.77 -19.01 18.55
CA HIS A 660 -22.99 -20.39 18.98
C HIS A 660 -24.46 -20.65 19.32
N PHE A 661 -24.84 -21.93 19.36
CA PHE A 661 -26.13 -22.40 19.86
C PHE A 661 -25.96 -23.22 21.15
N PRO A 662 -26.97 -23.26 22.05
CA PRO A 662 -26.81 -23.88 23.37
C PRO A 662 -26.39 -25.36 23.34
N THR A 663 -26.89 -26.13 22.38
CA THR A 663 -26.60 -27.57 22.21
C THR A 663 -25.58 -27.86 21.10
N LEU A 664 -25.21 -26.85 20.32
CA LEU A 664 -24.28 -26.94 19.18
C LEU A 664 -23.26 -25.80 19.29
N SER A 665 -22.38 -25.86 20.30
CA SER A 665 -21.47 -24.74 20.61
C SER A 665 -20.52 -24.39 19.46
N LYS A 666 -20.15 -25.39 18.66
CA LYS A 666 -19.26 -25.28 17.50
C LYS A 666 -19.95 -24.80 16.22
N LEU A 667 -21.26 -24.60 16.24
CA LEU A 667 -22.01 -24.11 15.09
C LEU A 667 -22.23 -22.61 15.24
N ASP A 668 -21.82 -21.82 14.26
CA ASP A 668 -22.28 -20.43 14.11
C ASP A 668 -23.19 -20.25 12.89
N LEU A 669 -23.81 -19.08 12.82
CA LEU A 669 -24.67 -18.66 11.74
C LEU A 669 -24.45 -17.17 11.45
N HIS A 670 -24.29 -16.85 10.18
CA HIS A 670 -24.34 -15.48 9.66
C HIS A 670 -25.52 -15.35 8.70
N VAL A 671 -26.19 -14.21 8.77
CA VAL A 671 -27.28 -13.84 7.86
C VAL A 671 -27.09 -12.38 7.49
N GLU A 672 -26.95 -12.11 6.20
CA GLU A 672 -26.77 -10.78 5.62
C GLU A 672 -27.76 -10.59 4.48
N GLY A 673 -28.33 -9.40 4.34
CA GLY A 673 -29.21 -9.12 3.22
C GLY A 673 -29.61 -7.67 3.14
N GLY A 674 -29.62 -7.14 1.92
CA GLY A 674 -29.69 -5.72 1.69
C GLY A 674 -30.09 -5.37 0.26
N THR A 675 -29.99 -4.08 -0.02
CA THR A 675 -30.33 -3.51 -1.32
C THR A 675 -29.41 -2.36 -1.69
N THR A 676 -29.03 -2.34 -2.97
CA THR A 676 -28.44 -1.19 -3.67
C THR A 676 -29.50 -0.55 -4.59
N ASP A 677 -30.78 -0.69 -4.27
CA ASP A 677 -31.87 0.13 -4.80
C ASP A 677 -32.20 1.26 -3.81
N THR A 678 -32.85 2.32 -4.29
CA THR A 678 -33.29 3.46 -3.46
C THR A 678 -34.62 3.15 -2.76
N PHE A 679 -34.94 3.88 -1.68
CA PHE A 679 -36.24 3.74 -1.00
C PHE A 679 -36.97 5.09 -0.89
N PRO A 680 -38.16 5.28 -1.49
CA PRO A 680 -38.85 4.32 -2.37
C PRO A 680 -38.06 4.07 -3.66
N THR A 681 -38.20 2.89 -4.26
CA THR A 681 -37.55 2.53 -5.53
C THR A 681 -37.80 3.60 -6.58
N GLN A 682 -36.72 4.16 -7.10
CA GLN A 682 -36.73 5.08 -8.23
C GLN A 682 -36.28 4.34 -9.50
N VAL A 683 -36.81 4.74 -10.65
CA VAL A 683 -36.38 4.21 -11.95
C VAL A 683 -35.09 4.93 -12.35
N LEU A 684 -33.94 4.45 -11.87
CA LEU A 684 -32.63 5.09 -12.12
C LEU A 684 -31.87 4.42 -13.27
N GLY A 685 -32.30 3.25 -13.72
CA GLY A 685 -31.73 2.57 -14.89
C GLY A 685 -30.29 2.09 -14.68
N GLY A 686 -29.91 1.78 -13.44
CA GLY A 686 -28.54 1.44 -13.05
C GLY A 686 -27.57 2.63 -13.01
N ASN A 687 -28.08 3.86 -13.04
CA ASN A 687 -27.27 5.08 -13.13
C ASN A 687 -27.12 5.83 -11.79
N PHE A 688 -26.99 5.11 -10.69
CA PHE A 688 -26.86 5.74 -9.36
C PHE A 688 -25.75 5.14 -8.50
N TYR A 689 -25.96 4.02 -7.81
CA TYR A 689 -24.86 3.40 -7.06
C TYR A 689 -23.87 2.74 -8.03
N TYR A 690 -22.58 2.90 -7.76
CA TYR A 690 -21.45 2.39 -8.57
C TYR A 690 -21.37 2.90 -10.01
N TYR A 691 -22.17 3.89 -10.38
CA TYR A 691 -22.15 4.54 -11.70
C TYR A 691 -22.12 6.06 -11.52
N GLU A 692 -21.36 6.73 -12.37
CA GLU A 692 -21.36 8.19 -12.43
C GLU A 692 -21.26 8.67 -13.89
N GLY A 693 -21.96 9.75 -14.25
CA GLY A 693 -22.10 10.17 -15.65
C GLY A 693 -20.77 10.49 -16.35
N LEU A 694 -19.81 11.08 -15.62
CA LEU A 694 -18.46 11.35 -16.14
C LEU A 694 -17.52 10.13 -16.02
N TYR A 695 -17.75 9.29 -15.02
CA TYR A 695 -16.86 8.21 -14.59
C TYR A 695 -17.55 6.84 -14.69
N LYS A 696 -18.06 6.53 -15.89
CA LYS A 696 -19.11 5.52 -16.15
C LYS A 696 -18.76 4.11 -15.71
N ASP A 697 -17.50 3.71 -15.79
CA ASP A 697 -17.01 2.38 -15.40
C ASP A 697 -15.99 2.45 -14.26
N SER A 698 -15.90 3.59 -13.57
CA SER A 698 -14.78 3.88 -12.68
C SER A 698 -14.84 3.18 -11.32
N TYR A 699 -16.03 2.80 -10.83
CA TYR A 699 -16.17 2.02 -9.59
C TYR A 699 -15.82 0.54 -9.77
N THR A 700 -14.96 0.25 -10.75
CA THR A 700 -14.52 -1.09 -11.11
C THR A 700 -13.02 -1.14 -11.36
N ILE A 701 -12.46 -2.34 -11.30
CA ILE A 701 -11.15 -2.65 -11.87
C ILE A 701 -11.34 -3.83 -12.82
N ASN A 702 -10.99 -3.63 -14.10
CA ASN A 702 -11.30 -4.58 -15.16
C ASN A 702 -12.77 -5.05 -15.13
N ARG A 703 -13.72 -4.13 -14.88
CA ARG A 703 -15.17 -4.35 -14.75
C ARG A 703 -15.64 -5.16 -13.54
N ASN A 704 -14.74 -5.60 -12.65
CA ASN A 704 -15.15 -6.11 -11.34
C ASN A 704 -15.41 -4.93 -10.41
N LEU A 705 -16.55 -4.92 -9.73
CA LEU A 705 -16.92 -3.86 -8.79
C LEU A 705 -15.95 -3.78 -7.61
N LEU A 706 -15.57 -2.54 -7.25
CA LEU A 706 -14.81 -2.28 -6.04
C LEU A 706 -15.61 -2.57 -4.76
N GLY A 707 -16.94 -2.40 -4.82
CA GLY A 707 -17.87 -2.58 -3.71
C GLY A 707 -18.51 -3.97 -3.68
N SER A 708 -19.81 -4.02 -3.41
CA SER A 708 -20.53 -5.27 -3.17
C SER A 708 -20.85 -6.03 -4.46
N TRP A 709 -20.82 -7.37 -4.37
CA TRP A 709 -21.33 -8.24 -5.42
C TRP A 709 -22.84 -8.17 -5.64
N ILE A 710 -23.61 -7.47 -4.78
CA ILE A 710 -25.04 -7.19 -5.06
C ILE A 710 -25.19 -6.41 -6.37
N GLY A 711 -24.21 -5.59 -6.73
CA GLY A 711 -24.21 -4.85 -7.99
C GLY A 711 -25.05 -3.58 -7.96
N ARG A 712 -25.39 -3.07 -9.16
CA ARG A 712 -26.21 -1.86 -9.35
C ARG A 712 -27.69 -2.22 -9.32
N GLU A 713 -28.50 -1.45 -8.59
CA GLU A 713 -29.95 -1.71 -8.40
C GLU A 713 -30.27 -3.17 -8.08
N GLY A 714 -29.47 -3.76 -7.20
CA GLY A 714 -29.58 -5.14 -6.78
C GLY A 714 -30.26 -5.25 -5.42
N THR A 715 -31.01 -6.33 -5.19
CA THR A 715 -31.49 -6.73 -3.87
C THR A 715 -31.14 -8.19 -3.65
N GLY A 716 -30.57 -8.50 -2.50
CA GLY A 716 -30.08 -9.85 -2.27
C GLY A 716 -29.58 -10.07 -0.86
N GLY A 717 -29.06 -11.26 -0.62
CA GLY A 717 -28.51 -11.63 0.68
C GLY A 717 -27.90 -13.01 0.65
N ARG A 718 -27.18 -13.32 1.72
CA ARG A 718 -26.58 -14.63 1.94
C ARG A 718 -26.74 -15.04 3.40
N ALA A 719 -26.93 -16.34 3.60
CA ALA A 719 -26.89 -16.95 4.92
C ALA A 719 -25.92 -18.13 4.87
N TRP A 720 -25.06 -18.26 5.87
CA TRP A 720 -24.15 -19.39 5.96
C TRP A 720 -23.89 -19.77 7.42
N ALA A 721 -23.64 -21.06 7.63
CA ALA A 721 -23.35 -21.61 8.95
C ALA A 721 -22.02 -22.35 8.90
N ASN A 722 -21.15 -22.12 9.89
CA ASN A 722 -19.89 -22.84 10.02
C ASN A 722 -19.97 -23.81 11.21
N TYR A 723 -19.66 -25.07 10.97
CA TYR A 723 -19.39 -26.05 12.00
C TYR A 723 -17.88 -26.19 12.19
N TRP A 724 -17.36 -25.71 13.32
CA TRP A 724 -15.94 -25.68 13.64
C TRP A 724 -15.44 -27.06 14.09
N LEU A 725 -14.56 -27.66 13.29
CA LEU A 725 -13.91 -28.94 13.62
C LEU A 725 -12.78 -28.70 14.64
N ASN A 726 -11.99 -27.67 14.39
CA ASN A 726 -10.90 -27.16 15.24
C ASN A 726 -10.69 -25.66 14.93
N PRO A 727 -9.79 -24.94 15.63
CA PRO A 727 -9.61 -23.49 15.49
C PRO A 727 -9.36 -22.93 14.08
N ALA A 728 -8.93 -23.74 13.12
CA ALA A 728 -8.65 -23.31 11.76
C ALA A 728 -9.30 -24.23 10.70
N SER A 729 -10.25 -25.07 11.10
CA SER A 729 -10.92 -26.04 10.23
C SER A 729 -12.43 -26.02 10.46
N SER A 730 -13.20 -26.02 9.39
CA SER A 730 -14.65 -25.89 9.41
C SER A 730 -15.32 -26.64 8.26
N ILE A 731 -16.60 -26.95 8.46
CA ILE A 731 -17.53 -27.25 7.37
C ILE A 731 -18.50 -26.06 7.30
N THR A 732 -18.62 -25.45 6.13
CA THR A 732 -19.51 -24.32 5.89
C THR A 732 -20.60 -24.75 4.92
N ALA A 733 -21.85 -24.42 5.23
CA ALA A 733 -22.96 -24.55 4.29
C ALA A 733 -23.62 -23.18 4.14
N GLY A 734 -23.88 -22.76 2.90
CA GLY A 734 -24.41 -21.44 2.62
C GLY A 734 -25.38 -21.40 1.45
N PHE A 735 -26.17 -20.34 1.44
CA PHE A 735 -27.11 -20.00 0.37
C PHE A 735 -27.03 -18.50 0.10
N ARG A 736 -27.03 -18.12 -1.17
CA ARG A 736 -27.06 -16.73 -1.62
C ARG A 736 -28.16 -16.55 -2.66
N MET A 737 -28.81 -15.38 -2.63
CA MET A 737 -29.77 -14.95 -3.63
C MET A 737 -29.49 -13.50 -4.00
N VAL A 738 -29.57 -13.20 -5.30
CA VAL A 738 -29.48 -11.85 -5.86
C VAL A 738 -30.62 -11.65 -6.85
N LYS A 739 -31.17 -10.45 -6.87
CA LYS A 739 -32.10 -9.99 -7.91
C LYS A 739 -31.64 -8.64 -8.41
N VAL A 740 -31.51 -8.52 -9.72
CA VAL A 740 -31.24 -7.24 -10.38
C VAL A 740 -32.57 -6.67 -10.87
N SER A 741 -32.80 -5.39 -10.58
CA SER A 741 -34.01 -4.67 -10.93
C SER A 741 -34.33 -4.74 -12.42
N GLN A 742 -35.61 -4.93 -12.75
CA GLN A 742 -36.12 -4.84 -14.12
C GLN A 742 -36.04 -3.42 -14.71
N PHE A 743 -35.87 -2.41 -13.86
CA PHE A 743 -35.69 -1.03 -14.27
C PHE A 743 -34.25 -0.75 -14.74
N PHE A 744 -33.29 -1.58 -14.32
CA PHE A 744 -31.91 -1.54 -14.78
C PHE A 744 -31.68 -2.49 -15.95
N ILE A 745 -31.90 -3.79 -15.75
CA ILE A 745 -31.77 -4.80 -16.81
C ILE A 745 -33.16 -5.18 -17.33
N PRO A 746 -33.43 -5.16 -18.65
CA PRO A 746 -34.72 -5.54 -19.20
C PRO A 746 -35.17 -6.93 -18.73
N GLN A 747 -36.39 -7.00 -18.16
CA GLN A 747 -36.98 -8.19 -17.53
C GLN A 747 -36.30 -8.67 -16.24
N GLY A 748 -35.31 -7.93 -15.75
CA GLY A 748 -34.57 -8.21 -14.52
C GLY A 748 -33.70 -9.46 -14.62
N GLU A 749 -33.07 -9.79 -13.49
CA GLU A 749 -32.28 -11.01 -13.34
C GLU A 749 -32.48 -11.58 -11.92
N THR A 750 -32.40 -12.90 -11.79
CA THR A 750 -32.41 -13.58 -10.49
C THR A 750 -31.35 -14.67 -10.49
N GLN A 751 -30.46 -14.62 -9.50
CA GLN A 751 -29.40 -15.59 -9.25
C GLN A 751 -29.59 -16.20 -7.87
N GLN A 752 -29.38 -17.50 -7.77
CA GLN A 752 -29.37 -18.24 -6.51
C GLN A 752 -28.26 -19.28 -6.54
N ASP A 753 -27.55 -19.43 -5.44
CA ASP A 753 -26.60 -20.51 -5.28
C ASP A 753 -26.64 -21.10 -3.88
N ALA A 754 -26.35 -22.39 -3.81
CA ALA A 754 -26.11 -23.11 -2.58
C ALA A 754 -24.72 -23.72 -2.66
N TYR A 755 -23.95 -23.61 -1.58
CA TYR A 755 -22.60 -24.12 -1.53
C TYR A 755 -22.29 -24.83 -0.23
N VAL A 756 -21.34 -25.76 -0.31
CA VAL A 756 -20.70 -26.41 0.83
C VAL A 756 -19.21 -26.26 0.68
N GLU A 757 -18.55 -25.79 1.73
CA GLU A 757 -17.11 -25.72 1.83
C GLU A 757 -16.60 -26.60 2.99
N PHE A 758 -15.55 -27.35 2.74
CA PHE A 758 -14.77 -28.07 3.73
C PHE A 758 -13.36 -27.49 3.79
N LYS A 759 -12.95 -27.01 4.97
CA LYS A 759 -11.61 -26.52 5.23
C LYS A 759 -10.98 -27.33 6.35
N TYR A 760 -9.81 -27.89 6.10
CA TYR A 760 -9.07 -28.65 7.09
C TYR A 760 -7.59 -28.29 7.09
N ARG A 761 -7.08 -27.90 8.27
CA ARG A 761 -5.69 -27.52 8.50
C ARG A 761 -5.01 -28.54 9.41
N TRP A 762 -3.96 -29.16 8.91
CA TRP A 762 -3.09 -30.05 9.66
C TRP A 762 -2.04 -29.26 10.45
N GLN A 763 -1.52 -29.88 11.52
CA GLN A 763 -0.51 -29.25 12.39
C GLN A 763 0.81 -28.96 11.67
N ASN A 764 1.14 -29.74 10.63
CA ASN A 764 2.34 -29.56 9.81
C ASN A 764 2.27 -28.35 8.87
N GLY A 765 1.16 -27.59 8.88
CA GLY A 765 0.95 -26.43 8.02
C GLY A 765 0.34 -26.74 6.66
N LEU A 766 -0.03 -27.98 6.38
CA LEU A 766 -0.85 -28.30 5.20
C LEU A 766 -2.31 -27.87 5.45
N ASP A 767 -2.95 -27.31 4.44
CA ASP A 767 -4.36 -26.94 4.44
C ASP A 767 -5.01 -27.50 3.18
N LEU A 768 -6.19 -28.12 3.32
CA LEU A 768 -7.07 -28.53 2.23
C LEU A 768 -8.36 -27.72 2.32
N GLN A 769 -8.76 -27.11 1.22
CA GLN A 769 -10.04 -26.45 1.06
C GLN A 769 -10.76 -27.04 -0.16
N VAL A 770 -11.98 -27.51 0.04
CA VAL A 770 -12.84 -28.04 -1.03
C VAL A 770 -14.16 -27.29 -0.99
N MET A 771 -14.55 -26.66 -2.08
CA MET A 771 -15.85 -26.00 -2.22
C MET A 771 -16.62 -26.63 -3.38
N MET A 772 -17.91 -26.86 -3.16
CA MET A 772 -18.88 -27.24 -4.17
C MET A 772 -20.04 -26.25 -4.14
N GLN A 773 -20.38 -25.66 -5.28
CA GLN A 773 -21.45 -24.70 -5.42
C GLN A 773 -22.34 -25.09 -6.60
N HIS A 774 -23.64 -25.12 -6.37
CA HIS A 774 -24.64 -25.22 -7.42
C HIS A 774 -25.35 -23.88 -7.55
N GLU A 775 -25.29 -23.30 -8.75
CA GLU A 775 -25.91 -22.03 -9.09
C GLU A 775 -27.04 -22.24 -10.09
N ARG A 776 -28.10 -21.45 -9.92
CA ARG A 776 -29.18 -21.28 -10.87
C ARG A 776 -29.43 -19.79 -11.08
N TRP A 777 -29.49 -19.37 -12.34
CA TRP A 777 -29.80 -17.98 -12.69
C TRP A 777 -30.83 -17.88 -13.82
N VAL A 778 -31.57 -16.78 -13.84
CA VAL A 778 -32.54 -16.42 -14.87
C VAL A 778 -32.26 -14.98 -15.28
N ALA A 779 -31.72 -14.80 -16.48
CA ALA A 779 -31.41 -13.49 -17.06
C ALA A 779 -31.92 -13.47 -18.51
N PRO A 780 -33.16 -13.04 -18.76
CA PRO A 780 -33.79 -13.14 -20.09
C PRO A 780 -33.03 -12.39 -21.19
N LEU A 781 -32.25 -11.36 -20.82
CA LEU A 781 -31.36 -10.67 -21.74
C LEU A 781 -30.20 -11.57 -22.23
N LEU A 782 -29.70 -12.48 -21.39
CA LEU A 782 -28.55 -13.35 -21.71
C LEU A 782 -28.98 -14.69 -22.31
N ALA A 783 -30.04 -15.32 -21.78
CA ALA A 783 -30.48 -16.64 -22.20
C ALA A 783 -31.98 -16.85 -22.00
N THR A 784 -32.59 -17.70 -22.84
CA THR A 784 -33.99 -18.09 -22.69
C THR A 784 -34.14 -19.11 -21.57
N GLY A 785 -34.97 -18.79 -20.57
CA GLY A 785 -35.26 -19.68 -19.45
C GLY A 785 -34.13 -19.81 -18.43
N PRO A 786 -34.32 -20.63 -17.39
CA PRO A 786 -33.33 -20.82 -16.33
C PRO A 786 -32.08 -21.52 -16.83
N GLN A 787 -30.92 -21.02 -16.41
CA GLN A 787 -29.62 -21.66 -16.58
C GLN A 787 -29.08 -22.12 -15.23
N SER A 788 -28.14 -23.05 -15.24
CA SER A 788 -27.48 -23.53 -14.04
C SER A 788 -26.02 -23.87 -14.33
N ASN A 789 -25.18 -23.75 -13.31
CA ASN A 789 -23.84 -24.27 -13.34
C ASN A 789 -23.47 -24.96 -12.02
N PHE A 790 -22.45 -25.80 -12.08
CA PHE A 790 -21.86 -26.42 -10.91
C PHE A 790 -20.38 -26.07 -10.86
N THR A 791 -19.96 -25.46 -9.76
CA THR A 791 -18.56 -25.12 -9.50
C THR A 791 -17.98 -26.09 -8.49
N THR A 792 -16.82 -26.66 -8.80
CA THR A 792 -15.99 -27.40 -7.85
C THR A 792 -14.64 -26.72 -7.74
N GLN A 793 -14.19 -26.47 -6.52
CA GLN A 793 -12.89 -25.89 -6.22
C GLN A 793 -12.15 -26.76 -5.22
N VAL A 794 -10.90 -27.11 -5.51
CA VAL A 794 -10.00 -27.82 -4.61
C VAL A 794 -8.72 -27.02 -4.51
N GLN A 795 -8.41 -26.53 -3.31
CA GLN A 795 -7.18 -25.81 -3.00
C GLN A 795 -6.36 -26.58 -1.97
N LEU A 796 -5.08 -26.75 -2.29
CA LEU A 796 -4.07 -27.24 -1.38
C LEU A 796 -3.11 -26.10 -1.07
N SER A 797 -2.94 -25.78 0.20
CA SER A 797 -2.01 -24.76 0.65
C SER A 797 -1.02 -25.35 1.65
N TYR A 798 0.21 -24.86 1.65
CA TYR A 798 1.22 -25.21 2.61
C TYR A 798 1.78 -23.94 3.25
N TRP A 799 1.75 -23.89 4.57
CA TRP A 799 2.21 -22.81 5.42
C TRP A 799 3.49 -23.24 6.14
N PRO A 800 4.68 -22.86 5.65
CA PRO A 800 5.94 -23.33 6.20
C PRO A 800 6.15 -22.78 7.61
N LYS A 801 5.87 -23.59 8.62
CA LYS A 801 6.26 -23.27 10.00
C LYS A 801 7.76 -23.58 10.15
N ASP A 802 8.53 -22.55 10.47
CA ASP A 802 9.94 -22.64 10.90
C ASP A 802 10.97 -23.05 9.83
N TRP A 803 10.81 -22.64 8.56
CA TRP A 803 11.93 -22.65 7.60
C TRP A 803 13.00 -21.64 8.04
N LYS A 804 13.88 -22.04 8.96
CA LYS A 804 15.12 -21.34 9.23
C LYS A 804 16.03 -21.57 8.02
N LEU A 805 16.29 -20.53 7.23
CA LEU A 805 17.52 -20.50 6.44
C LEU A 805 18.66 -20.65 7.45
N GLN A 806 19.23 -21.85 7.55
CA GLN A 806 20.28 -22.15 8.50
C GLN A 806 21.40 -21.14 8.29
N LYS A 807 21.72 -20.37 9.34
CA LYS A 807 23.00 -19.66 9.40
C LYS A 807 24.07 -20.73 9.28
N HIS A 808 24.75 -20.77 8.15
CA HIS A 808 26.03 -21.45 8.08
C HIS A 808 26.98 -20.61 8.95
N ASN A 809 27.06 -20.96 10.23
CA ASN A 809 28.15 -20.54 11.09
C ASN A 809 29.40 -21.23 10.51
N GLN A 810 30.12 -20.54 9.63
CA GLN A 810 31.51 -20.90 9.37
C GLN A 810 32.26 -20.53 10.64
N GLY A 811 32.60 -21.56 11.42
CA GLY A 811 33.52 -21.46 12.53
C GLY A 811 34.95 -21.31 12.02
N ASN A 812 35.70 -20.49 12.78
CA ASN A 812 37.15 -20.22 12.75
C ASN A 812 37.72 -19.52 11.53
#